data_AF-A0A1G6PI84-F1
#
_entry.id   AF-A0A1G6PI84-F1
#
_cell.length_a   1.000
_cell.length_b   1.000
_cell.length_c   1.000
_cell.angle_alpha   90.00
_cell.angle_beta   90.00
_cell.angle_gamma   90.00
#
_symmetry.space_group_name_H-M   'P 1'
#
loop_
_entity.id
_entity.type
_entity.pdbx_description
1 polymer ?
#
loop_
_entity_poly.entity_id
_entity_poly.type
_entity_poly.pdbx_seq_one_letter_code
_entity_poly.pdbx_strand_id
1 'polypeptide(L)'
;MSLFGGASSRAWQHWCDAECAHAEDAAVAAPERRQFLRTSLGVAAGGLSGLWVSGCATASPAAPADTVVLNARVATMDAKTPRAQAFAIAGDQFAAVGSDREISRWVGPRTRVIDAEGRCITPGLIDSHAHFIRGGLTYTQELRWDGVPTLADALRMLREQALRTQPPHWVQVVGGFSPYQFREKRLPTLDEINAATGEVPCFVMNLYDRAFLNRAALRVLGWNRDTPNPFGSTLEKDATGNPTGLVVNTTSLGGLVALFARVPKLSDADQALSTELYMREMNRLGLTSVVDAGGGGQNYPEHYGGIQRLASERRMTLRISYNLFAQRPGQEIDDYKLWSQKVSPGQGNDHLRMVGAGEYILWAATDPANFGKSVAQAPAIMESKLTEVATYLAGKGWPIRMHASYDGTAARILDVLEKVNREVPLKNLRWALDHCEGLSPRSMERVAAMGGRIAIQNRMSLDGEVYAQTWGREAAADAPPIGRMRAMGLPVACGTDSSRVTSYNPWVSLHWLVTGKTLGDTRLNAERNLVSREVALRMWTLEGAALTGEDARKGSIAPGKLADFAVLSDDFFAIKEDAIKDITAVLTMVGGEVVHASGPFAAQAPAIVKPMPDWLPVNVYGGYQHRRAGSTASSHGTGCCGSAATAPIIIGDRGAWRYRCGCAAI
;
A
#
# COMPACT_ATOMS: atom_id res chain seq x y z
N MET A 1 10.57 14.48 -37.79
CA MET A 1 10.34 15.35 -38.97
C MET A 1 9.24 16.33 -38.61
N SER A 2 9.63 17.53 -38.15
CA SER A 2 9.35 18.86 -38.76
C SER A 2 7.88 19.29 -38.56
N LEU A 3 7.54 20.33 -37.81
CA LEU A 3 8.02 21.71 -37.84
C LEU A 3 7.69 22.41 -36.50
N PHE A 4 8.57 23.27 -35.99
CA PHE A 4 8.30 24.63 -35.50
C PHE A 4 9.62 25.23 -34.99
N GLY A 5 10.16 26.21 -35.73
CA GLY A 5 11.10 27.21 -35.19
C GLY A 5 10.36 28.13 -34.22
N GLY A 6 10.98 28.83 -33.28
CA GLY A 6 12.33 29.38 -33.26
C GLY A 6 12.18 30.88 -33.03
N ALA A 7 12.33 31.33 -31.80
CA ALA A 7 12.62 32.71 -31.46
C ALA A 7 13.53 32.72 -30.24
N SER A 8 14.73 33.26 -30.43
CA SER A 8 15.79 33.39 -29.44
C SER A 8 15.91 34.86 -29.05
N SER A 9 16.26 35.13 -27.80
CA SER A 9 16.99 36.34 -27.43
C SER A 9 18.06 35.99 -26.38
N ARG A 10 19.28 35.97 -26.89
CA ARG A 10 20.61 36.20 -26.27
C ARG A 10 20.58 37.26 -25.15
N ALA A 11 21.53 37.40 -24.24
CA ALA A 11 22.82 36.77 -23.93
C ALA A 11 23.29 37.37 -22.60
N TRP A 12 24.14 36.68 -21.85
CA TRP A 12 25.34 37.27 -21.24
C TRP A 12 26.41 36.18 -21.17
N GLN A 13 27.52 36.41 -21.85
CA GLN A 13 28.74 35.61 -21.87
C GLN A 13 29.91 36.59 -21.72
N HIS A 14 31.00 36.11 -21.13
CA HIS A 14 32.39 36.61 -21.05
C HIS A 14 32.88 36.45 -19.60
N TRP A 15 34.06 35.95 -19.23
CA TRP A 15 35.30 35.37 -19.80
C TRP A 15 36.10 34.92 -18.54
N CYS A 16 36.97 33.90 -18.46
CA CYS A 16 38.24 33.64 -19.14
C CYS A 16 38.78 32.26 -18.65
N ASP A 17 39.55 31.60 -19.51
CA ASP A 17 40.42 30.45 -19.25
C ASP A 17 41.67 30.82 -18.42
N ALA A 18 42.26 29.83 -17.72
CA ALA A 18 43.66 29.41 -17.88
C ALA A 18 44.09 28.36 -16.81
N GLU A 19 44.34 27.15 -17.31
CA GLU A 19 45.41 26.19 -17.05
C GLU A 19 46.23 26.21 -15.73
N CYS A 20 46.38 25.02 -15.13
CA CYS A 20 47.67 24.48 -14.71
C CYS A 20 47.59 22.94 -14.58
N ALA A 21 48.49 22.25 -15.28
CA ALA A 21 48.67 20.80 -15.32
C ALA A 21 49.72 20.34 -14.29
N HIS A 22 49.65 19.06 -13.87
CA HIS A 22 50.71 18.08 -13.55
C HIS A 22 49.98 16.84 -12.95
N ALA A 23 49.91 15.66 -13.61
CA ALA A 23 50.88 14.53 -13.60
C ALA A 23 51.23 14.09 -12.15
N GLU A 24 51.11 12.83 -11.69
CA GLU A 24 51.46 11.52 -12.27
C GLU A 24 50.69 10.34 -11.62
N ASP A 25 50.93 9.18 -12.22
CA ASP A 25 50.48 7.80 -12.01
C ASP A 25 50.44 7.22 -10.59
N ALA A 26 49.52 6.25 -10.39
CA ALA A 26 49.87 4.88 -10.03
C ALA A 26 48.62 3.96 -10.02
N ALA A 27 48.59 3.01 -10.96
CA ALA A 27 47.76 1.82 -10.87
C ALA A 27 48.36 0.83 -9.85
N VAL A 28 47.53 -0.03 -9.24
CA VAL A 28 47.63 -1.51 -9.27
C VAL A 28 46.80 -2.19 -8.17
N ALA A 29 45.90 -3.05 -8.65
CA ALA A 29 45.43 -4.38 -8.21
C ALA A 29 44.79 -4.67 -6.84
N ALA A 30 43.74 -5.49 -6.97
CA ALA A 30 42.93 -6.17 -5.96
C ALA A 30 43.64 -7.34 -5.24
N PRO A 31 43.15 -7.77 -4.06
CA PRO A 31 43.62 -9.00 -3.42
C PRO A 31 42.70 -10.21 -3.66
N GLU A 32 43.28 -11.32 -4.09
CA GLU A 32 42.67 -12.65 -4.05
C GLU A 32 43.20 -13.52 -2.89
N ARG A 33 42.29 -14.39 -2.43
CA ARG A 33 42.43 -15.63 -1.63
C ARG A 33 43.83 -16.22 -1.45
N ARG A 34 44.16 -16.58 -0.20
CA ARG A 34 44.79 -17.87 0.19
C ARG A 34 44.68 -18.13 1.70
N GLN A 35 43.99 -19.22 2.04
CA GLN A 35 44.52 -20.43 2.72
C GLN A 35 44.72 -20.31 4.25
N PHE A 36 43.77 -20.93 4.94
CA PHE A 36 43.74 -21.24 6.37
C PHE A 36 43.96 -22.75 6.50
N LEU A 37 44.98 -23.20 7.25
CA LEU A 37 45.09 -24.50 7.97
C LEU A 37 46.55 -24.82 8.34
N ARG A 38 46.77 -25.08 9.64
CA ARG A 38 47.86 -25.85 10.33
C ARG A 38 48.04 -25.22 11.73
N THR A 39 48.14 -25.91 12.87
CA THR A 39 48.16 -27.33 13.23
C THR A 39 47.98 -27.37 14.75
N SER A 40 47.22 -28.34 15.25
CA SER A 40 47.16 -28.74 16.66
C SER A 40 48.27 -29.76 16.96
N LEU A 41 48.97 -29.60 18.09
CA LEU A 41 49.47 -30.64 19.02
C LEU A 41 50.65 -30.11 19.85
N GLY A 42 50.52 -30.16 21.17
CA GLY A 42 51.57 -29.85 22.15
C GLY A 42 51.06 -30.05 23.57
N VAL A 43 51.25 -31.27 24.09
CA VAL A 43 50.92 -31.72 25.46
C VAL A 43 51.97 -31.20 26.46
N ALA A 44 51.55 -30.68 27.61
CA ALA A 44 52.30 -30.84 28.87
C ALA A 44 51.40 -30.57 30.10
N ALA A 45 51.44 -31.52 31.02
CA ALA A 45 50.70 -31.57 32.27
C ALA A 45 51.30 -30.65 33.36
N GLY A 46 50.48 -30.26 34.33
CA GLY A 46 50.94 -29.63 35.57
C GLY A 46 49.77 -29.13 36.41
N GLY A 47 49.28 -29.97 37.33
CA GLY A 47 48.21 -29.61 38.25
C GLY A 47 48.66 -28.57 39.28
N LEU A 48 47.72 -27.71 39.67
CA LEU A 48 47.73 -27.01 40.95
C LEU A 48 46.28 -26.66 41.31
N SER A 49 45.88 -27.15 42.48
CA SER A 49 44.58 -27.00 43.12
C SER A 49 44.26 -25.52 43.36
N GLY A 50 43.43 -24.94 42.51
CA GLY A 50 42.86 -23.61 42.70
C GLY A 50 41.41 -23.72 43.17
N LEU A 51 41.14 -23.26 44.38
CA LEU A 51 39.79 -23.02 44.88
C LEU A 51 39.03 -22.13 43.87
N TRP A 52 38.00 -22.69 43.23
CA TRP A 52 37.03 -21.90 42.50
C TRP A 52 36.16 -21.16 43.51
N VAL A 53 36.61 -19.95 43.88
CA VAL A 53 35.67 -18.92 44.30
C VAL A 53 34.81 -18.65 43.06
N SER A 54 33.61 -19.21 43.03
CA SER A 54 32.55 -18.78 42.12
C SER A 54 32.30 -17.30 42.39
N GLY A 55 33.07 -16.45 41.73
CA GLY A 55 32.74 -15.04 41.61
C GLY A 55 31.36 -15.00 40.98
N CYS A 56 30.37 -14.52 41.73
CA CYS A 56 29.16 -13.99 41.15
C CYS A 56 29.63 -12.92 40.17
N ALA A 57 29.72 -13.27 38.88
CA ALA A 57 29.80 -12.30 37.82
C ALA A 57 28.51 -11.49 37.94
N THR A 58 28.58 -10.36 38.65
CA THR A 58 27.56 -9.33 38.58
C THR A 58 27.53 -8.94 37.12
N ALA A 59 26.54 -9.46 36.38
CA ALA A 59 26.27 -9.06 35.02
C ALA A 59 26.31 -7.52 35.02
N SER A 60 27.22 -6.94 34.23
CA SER A 60 27.28 -5.49 34.07
C SER A 60 25.84 -5.01 33.83
N PRO A 61 25.36 -3.98 34.56
CA PRO A 61 24.03 -3.48 34.35
C PRO A 61 23.91 -3.14 32.86
N ALA A 62 22.90 -3.73 32.21
CA ALA A 62 22.61 -3.45 30.81
C ALA A 62 22.52 -1.92 30.66
N ALA A 63 23.14 -1.37 29.61
CA ALA A 63 23.07 0.07 29.36
C ALA A 63 21.57 0.47 29.31
N PRO A 64 21.17 1.55 29.99
CA PRO A 64 19.78 2.00 29.97
C PRO A 64 19.26 2.18 28.55
N ALA A 65 18.03 1.74 28.31
CA ALA A 65 17.37 1.87 27.01
C ALA A 65 16.82 3.29 26.78
N ASP A 66 16.61 3.68 25.52
CA ASP A 66 15.99 4.96 25.18
C ASP A 66 14.49 4.94 25.46
N THR A 67 13.82 3.85 25.11
CA THR A 67 12.40 3.61 25.41
C THR A 67 12.21 2.22 25.99
N VAL A 68 11.33 2.10 26.97
CA VAL A 68 10.88 0.81 27.54
C VAL A 68 9.36 0.76 27.47
N VAL A 69 8.82 -0.31 26.91
CA VAL A 69 7.37 -0.59 26.87
C VAL A 69 7.07 -1.72 27.84
N LEU A 70 6.16 -1.50 28.78
CA LEU A 70 5.79 -2.44 29.85
C LEU A 70 4.29 -2.76 29.80
N ASN A 71 3.89 -3.78 30.56
CA ASN A 71 2.52 -4.14 30.86
C ASN A 71 1.69 -4.39 29.58
N ALA A 72 2.19 -5.25 28.71
CA ALA A 72 1.57 -5.55 27.41
C ALA A 72 1.27 -7.04 27.23
N ARG A 73 0.44 -7.35 26.23
CA ARG A 73 0.33 -8.69 25.64
C ARG A 73 1.02 -8.68 24.29
N VAL A 74 2.32 -8.99 24.27
CA VAL A 74 3.14 -8.88 23.06
C VAL A 74 3.09 -10.19 22.28
N ALA A 75 2.59 -10.14 21.05
CA ALA A 75 2.75 -11.19 20.05
C ALA A 75 4.00 -10.88 19.23
N THR A 76 5.10 -11.58 19.48
CA THR A 76 6.40 -11.15 18.94
C THR A 76 6.63 -11.55 17.49
N MET A 77 5.96 -12.60 17.02
CA MET A 77 6.30 -13.33 15.79
C MET A 77 7.74 -13.88 15.78
N ASP A 78 8.41 -13.99 16.92
CA ASP A 78 9.69 -14.69 17.07
C ASP A 78 9.44 -16.12 17.59
N ALA A 79 10.03 -17.11 16.93
CA ALA A 79 9.90 -18.50 17.33
C ALA A 79 10.57 -18.79 18.69
N LYS A 80 11.62 -18.04 19.06
CA LYS A 80 12.32 -18.23 20.34
C LYS A 80 11.54 -17.67 21.52
N THR A 81 10.85 -16.55 21.32
CA THR A 81 10.05 -15.89 22.36
C THR A 81 8.68 -15.50 21.79
N PRO A 82 7.74 -16.44 21.56
CA PRO A 82 6.50 -16.16 20.82
C PRO A 82 5.56 -15.15 21.49
N ARG A 83 5.65 -15.04 22.82
CA ARG A 83 4.88 -14.10 23.65
C ARG A 83 5.82 -13.41 24.62
N ALA A 84 5.53 -12.14 24.93
CA ALA A 84 6.24 -11.35 25.93
C ALA A 84 5.29 -10.38 26.62
N GLN A 85 5.77 -9.73 27.69
CA GLN A 85 5.03 -8.70 28.42
C GLN A 85 5.59 -7.30 28.18
N ALA A 86 6.87 -7.22 27.80
CA ALA A 86 7.60 -5.98 27.69
C ALA A 86 8.77 -6.07 26.71
N PHE A 87 9.29 -4.91 26.30
CA PHE A 87 10.54 -4.81 25.56
C PHE A 87 11.24 -3.45 25.76
N ALA A 88 12.56 -3.45 25.56
CA ALA A 88 13.43 -2.28 25.59
C ALA A 88 13.88 -1.94 24.17
N ILE A 89 14.00 -0.64 23.87
CA ILE A 89 14.41 -0.08 22.58
C ILE A 89 15.64 0.79 22.79
N ALA A 90 16.69 0.55 22.00
CA ALA A 90 17.89 1.38 21.94
C ALA A 90 18.14 1.80 20.49
N GLY A 91 18.24 3.10 20.25
CA GLY A 91 18.20 3.69 18.91
C GLY A 91 16.94 3.25 18.16
N ASP A 92 17.14 2.61 17.02
CA ASP A 92 16.07 2.15 16.13
C ASP A 92 15.70 0.67 16.29
N GLN A 93 16.24 -0.03 17.29
CA GLN A 93 16.14 -1.49 17.43
C GLN A 93 15.62 -1.94 18.79
N PHE A 94 14.99 -3.11 18.81
CA PHE A 94 14.71 -3.81 20.06
C PHE A 94 16.03 -4.27 20.70
N ALA A 95 16.30 -3.82 21.92
CA ALA A 95 17.47 -4.23 22.70
C ALA A 95 17.21 -5.50 23.51
N ALA A 96 16.00 -5.64 24.08
CA ALA A 96 15.58 -6.80 24.85
C ALA A 96 14.07 -6.99 24.78
N VAL A 97 13.61 -8.24 24.90
CA VAL A 97 12.19 -8.63 24.87
C VAL A 97 11.98 -9.70 25.95
N GLY A 98 10.96 -9.55 26.79
CA GLY A 98 10.77 -10.48 27.92
C GLY A 98 9.60 -10.13 28.83
N SER A 99 9.71 -10.54 30.10
CA SER A 99 8.75 -10.18 31.16
C SER A 99 8.92 -8.72 31.62
N ASP A 100 7.89 -8.16 32.26
CA ASP A 100 7.96 -6.82 32.84
C ASP A 100 9.13 -6.67 33.81
N ARG A 101 9.40 -7.71 34.61
CA ARG A 101 10.48 -7.73 35.60
C ARG A 101 11.87 -7.68 34.96
N GLU A 102 12.06 -8.39 33.86
CA GLU A 102 13.35 -8.40 33.13
C GLU A 102 13.60 -7.06 32.46
N ILE A 103 12.57 -6.51 31.81
CA ILE A 103 12.68 -5.27 31.04
C ILE A 103 12.74 -4.02 31.93
N SER A 104 12.10 -4.02 33.11
CA SER A 104 12.19 -2.91 34.06
C SER A 104 13.63 -2.57 34.48
N ARG A 105 14.57 -3.51 34.35
CA ARG A 105 16.00 -3.29 34.64
C ARG A 105 16.71 -2.41 33.61
N TRP A 106 16.10 -2.21 32.44
CA TRP A 106 16.62 -1.35 31.39
C TRP A 106 16.21 0.12 31.56
N VAL A 107 15.39 0.42 32.57
CA VAL A 107 14.95 1.78 32.88
C VAL A 107 16.06 2.53 33.61
N GLY A 108 16.53 3.62 33.00
CA GLY A 108 17.42 4.59 33.62
C GLY A 108 16.81 5.99 33.69
N PRO A 109 17.56 6.99 34.19
CA PRO A 109 17.05 8.34 34.44
C PRO A 109 16.51 9.10 33.22
N ARG A 110 16.88 8.68 32.00
CA ARG A 110 16.45 9.30 30.73
C ARG A 110 15.56 8.39 29.87
N THR A 111 15.26 7.18 30.35
CA THR A 111 14.46 6.22 29.60
C THR A 111 13.01 6.69 29.55
N ARG A 112 12.43 6.78 28.35
CA ARG A 112 10.99 6.98 28.18
C ARG A 112 10.28 5.67 28.50
N VAL A 113 9.46 5.66 29.55
CA VAL A 113 8.64 4.49 29.90
C VAL A 113 7.23 4.66 29.32
N ILE A 114 6.77 3.66 28.59
CA ILE A 114 5.41 3.57 28.04
C ILE A 114 4.71 2.39 28.72
N ASP A 115 3.66 2.67 29.48
CA ASP A 115 2.74 1.64 29.99
C ASP A 115 1.71 1.33 28.90
N ALA A 116 1.66 0.08 28.44
CA ALA A 116 0.71 -0.34 27.41
C ALA A 116 -0.71 -0.60 27.97
N GLU A 117 -0.91 -0.52 29.29
CA GLU A 117 -2.15 -0.76 30.02
C GLU A 117 -2.80 -2.12 29.70
N GLY A 118 -1.97 -3.17 29.59
CA GLY A 118 -2.39 -4.54 29.29
C GLY A 118 -2.78 -4.77 27.83
N ARG A 119 -2.59 -3.81 26.92
CA ARG A 119 -3.02 -3.91 25.51
C ARG A 119 -2.20 -4.92 24.71
N CYS A 120 -2.83 -5.41 23.64
CA CYS A 120 -2.17 -6.26 22.66
C CYS A 120 -1.18 -5.44 21.82
N ILE A 121 0.04 -5.97 21.67
CA ILE A 121 1.08 -5.41 20.81
C ILE A 121 1.46 -6.45 19.75
N THR A 122 1.56 -6.01 18.51
CA THR A 122 2.06 -6.81 17.37
C THR A 122 3.28 -6.13 16.75
N PRO A 123 4.11 -6.86 15.98
CA PRO A 123 5.04 -6.20 15.08
C PRO A 123 4.22 -5.31 14.13
N GLY A 124 4.85 -4.24 13.64
CA GLY A 124 4.21 -3.37 12.67
C GLY A 124 3.81 -4.15 11.42
N LEU A 125 2.59 -3.92 10.94
CA LEU A 125 2.07 -4.63 9.78
C LEU A 125 2.83 -4.21 8.52
N ILE A 126 2.99 -5.17 7.61
CA ILE A 126 3.67 -5.04 6.33
C ILE A 126 2.68 -5.44 5.23
N ASP A 127 2.18 -4.43 4.50
CA ASP A 127 1.37 -4.69 3.32
C ASP A 127 2.29 -5.16 2.18
N SER A 128 2.22 -6.45 1.83
CA SER A 128 3.13 -7.04 0.84
C SER A 128 2.81 -6.66 -0.62
N HIS A 129 1.72 -5.95 -0.86
CA HIS A 129 1.33 -5.50 -2.19
C HIS A 129 0.34 -4.35 -2.08
N ALA A 130 0.77 -3.14 -2.39
CA ALA A 130 -0.10 -1.98 -2.57
C ALA A 130 0.46 -1.09 -3.68
N HIS A 131 -0.36 -0.17 -4.17
CA HIS A 131 0.10 0.90 -5.04
C HIS A 131 0.20 2.21 -4.26
N PHE A 132 1.08 2.19 -3.26
CA PHE A 132 1.24 3.27 -2.29
C PHE A 132 1.65 4.60 -2.95
N ILE A 133 2.69 4.60 -3.77
CA ILE A 133 3.30 5.84 -4.29
C ILE A 133 2.27 6.59 -5.13
N ARG A 134 1.56 5.89 -6.02
CA ARG A 134 0.49 6.53 -6.82
C ARG A 134 -0.72 6.92 -5.96
N GLY A 135 -1.09 6.12 -4.96
CA GLY A 135 -2.21 6.41 -4.07
C GLY A 135 -1.96 7.63 -3.18
N GLY A 136 -0.72 7.83 -2.74
CA GLY A 136 -0.30 8.99 -1.96
C GLY A 136 -0.52 10.31 -2.69
N LEU A 137 -0.41 10.34 -4.02
CA LEU A 137 -0.62 11.55 -4.83
C LEU A 137 -2.05 12.07 -4.81
N THR A 138 -3.04 11.23 -4.48
CA THR A 138 -4.47 11.57 -4.53
C THR A 138 -5.22 11.35 -3.22
N TYR A 139 -4.60 10.70 -2.21
CA TYR A 139 -5.22 10.36 -0.94
C TYR A 139 -6.06 11.49 -0.33
N THR A 140 -5.53 12.72 -0.26
CA THR A 140 -6.24 13.83 0.38
C THR A 140 -7.41 14.37 -0.44
N GLN A 141 -7.40 14.16 -1.76
CA GLN A 141 -8.50 14.57 -2.64
C GLN A 141 -9.62 13.54 -2.75
N GLU A 142 -9.37 12.30 -2.33
CA GLU A 142 -10.33 11.21 -2.45
C GLU A 142 -11.31 11.21 -1.28
N LEU A 143 -12.59 11.31 -1.59
CA LEU A 143 -13.66 11.06 -0.62
C LEU A 143 -13.75 9.54 -0.40
N ARG A 144 -13.31 9.07 0.76
CA ARG A 144 -13.24 7.63 1.07
C ARG A 144 -14.60 7.09 1.48
N TRP A 145 -15.08 6.08 0.76
CA TRP A 145 -16.29 5.32 1.10
C TRP A 145 -16.00 4.01 1.83
N ASP A 146 -14.72 3.70 2.04
CA ASP A 146 -14.30 2.55 2.85
C ASP A 146 -14.93 2.62 4.24
N GLY A 147 -15.62 1.55 4.65
CA GLY A 147 -16.25 1.47 5.96
C GLY A 147 -17.58 2.22 6.10
N VAL A 148 -18.07 2.90 5.06
CA VAL A 148 -19.39 3.54 5.07
C VAL A 148 -20.51 2.48 5.06
N PRO A 149 -21.43 2.47 6.03
CA PRO A 149 -22.40 1.39 6.21
C PRO A 149 -23.65 1.51 5.35
N THR A 150 -23.97 2.70 4.82
CA THR A 150 -25.17 2.94 4.02
C THR A 150 -24.86 3.75 2.77
N LEU A 151 -25.58 3.47 1.69
CA LEU A 151 -25.49 4.27 0.47
C LEU A 151 -26.04 5.68 0.69
N ALA A 152 -27.04 5.83 1.57
CA ALA A 152 -27.54 7.14 1.99
C ALA A 152 -26.44 8.03 2.60
N ASP A 153 -25.59 7.48 3.48
CA ASP A 153 -24.44 8.20 4.04
C ASP A 153 -23.42 8.56 2.96
N ALA A 154 -23.12 7.62 2.06
CA ALA A 154 -22.20 7.83 0.95
C ALA A 154 -22.64 8.99 0.03
N LEU A 155 -23.93 9.05 -0.31
CA LEU A 155 -24.53 10.12 -1.10
C LEU A 155 -24.58 11.46 -0.35
N ARG A 156 -24.84 11.43 0.97
CA ARG A 156 -24.76 12.62 1.82
C ARG A 156 -23.34 13.19 1.84
N MET A 157 -22.32 12.34 1.98
CA MET A 157 -20.91 12.74 1.92
C MET A 157 -20.56 13.37 0.57
N LEU A 158 -21.06 12.82 -0.56
CA LEU A 158 -20.88 13.44 -1.87
C LEU A 158 -21.48 14.84 -1.95
N ARG A 159 -22.71 15.02 -1.44
CA ARG A 159 -23.39 16.30 -1.44
C ARG A 159 -22.65 17.35 -0.61
N GLU A 160 -22.29 17.00 0.61
CA GLU A 160 -21.54 17.88 1.51
C GLU A 160 -20.16 18.23 0.92
N GLN A 161 -19.49 17.29 0.26
CA GLN A 161 -18.22 17.56 -0.41
C GLN A 161 -18.40 18.47 -1.62
N ALA A 162 -19.43 18.25 -2.45
CA ALA A 162 -19.72 19.09 -3.61
C ALA A 162 -19.91 20.57 -3.23
N LEU A 163 -20.53 20.85 -2.07
CA LEU A 163 -20.72 22.22 -1.57
C LEU A 163 -19.41 22.96 -1.26
N ARG A 164 -18.30 22.24 -1.07
CA ARG A 164 -16.99 22.80 -0.69
C ARG A 164 -15.95 22.71 -1.81
N THR A 165 -16.07 21.75 -2.71
CA THR A 165 -15.13 21.54 -3.82
C THR A 165 -15.05 22.78 -4.71
N GLN A 166 -13.83 23.29 -4.92
CA GLN A 166 -13.59 24.49 -5.72
C GLN A 166 -13.19 24.14 -7.16
N PRO A 167 -13.63 24.91 -8.17
CA PRO A 167 -13.09 24.80 -9.53
C PRO A 167 -11.57 24.98 -9.55
N PRO A 168 -10.84 24.24 -10.42
CA PRO A 168 -11.34 23.29 -11.41
C PRO A 168 -11.58 21.87 -10.86
N HIS A 169 -11.45 21.63 -9.56
CA HIS A 169 -11.45 20.29 -8.98
C HIS A 169 -12.82 19.60 -8.96
N TRP A 170 -12.78 18.28 -8.86
CA TRP A 170 -13.95 17.41 -8.91
C TRP A 170 -14.15 16.73 -7.56
N VAL A 171 -15.39 16.34 -7.26
CA VAL A 171 -15.66 15.38 -6.19
C VAL A 171 -15.27 13.99 -6.71
N GLN A 172 -14.36 13.30 -6.03
CA GLN A 172 -13.86 12.00 -6.49
C GLN A 172 -13.91 10.93 -5.40
N VAL A 173 -14.43 9.75 -5.76
CA VAL A 173 -14.40 8.51 -4.98
C VAL A 173 -13.75 7.45 -5.84
N VAL A 174 -12.65 6.85 -5.38
CA VAL A 174 -11.77 6.04 -6.24
C VAL A 174 -11.46 4.70 -5.56
N GLY A 175 -12.33 3.73 -5.75
CA GLY A 175 -12.16 2.39 -5.19
C GLY A 175 -12.36 2.30 -3.67
N GLY A 176 -11.93 1.19 -3.07
CA GLY A 176 -11.99 0.98 -1.62
C GLY A 176 -13.36 0.63 -1.04
N PHE A 177 -14.40 0.52 -1.88
CA PHE A 177 -15.76 0.19 -1.44
C PHE A 177 -16.41 -0.89 -2.31
N SER A 178 -17.36 -1.61 -1.72
CA SER A 178 -18.20 -2.63 -2.36
C SER A 178 -19.68 -2.22 -2.28
N PRO A 179 -20.56 -2.56 -3.22
CA PRO A 179 -22.00 -2.41 -2.99
C PRO A 179 -22.46 -3.22 -1.78
N TYR A 180 -21.79 -4.32 -1.45
CA TYR A 180 -22.17 -5.24 -0.39
C TYR A 180 -21.82 -4.74 1.03
N GLN A 181 -20.96 -3.72 1.20
CA GLN A 181 -20.80 -3.09 2.53
C GLN A 181 -21.99 -2.20 2.90
N PHE A 182 -22.76 -1.73 1.91
CA PHE A 182 -23.95 -0.94 2.16
C PHE A 182 -25.12 -1.82 2.61
N ARG A 183 -25.97 -1.31 3.48
CA ARG A 183 -27.23 -1.95 3.85
C ARG A 183 -28.12 -2.23 2.64
N GLU A 184 -28.08 -1.33 1.66
CA GLU A 184 -28.86 -1.36 0.43
C GLU A 184 -28.34 -2.40 -0.58
N LYS A 185 -27.12 -2.93 -0.40
CA LYS A 185 -26.50 -3.96 -1.25
C LYS A 185 -26.50 -3.62 -2.76
N ARG A 186 -26.34 -2.33 -3.09
CA ARG A 186 -26.32 -1.81 -4.47
C ARG A 186 -25.36 -0.65 -4.64
N LEU A 187 -25.00 -0.38 -5.89
CA LEU A 187 -24.29 0.83 -6.29
C LEU A 187 -25.23 2.05 -6.34
N PRO A 188 -24.69 3.28 -6.28
CA PRO A 188 -25.45 4.48 -6.61
C PRO A 188 -25.94 4.46 -8.06
N THR A 189 -27.05 5.15 -8.30
CA THR A 189 -27.53 5.49 -9.65
C THR A 189 -26.92 6.81 -10.12
N LEU A 190 -26.92 7.06 -11.44
CA LEU A 190 -26.51 8.36 -11.98
C LEU A 190 -27.41 9.50 -11.51
N ASP A 191 -28.71 9.26 -11.34
CA ASP A 191 -29.63 10.28 -10.84
C ASP A 191 -29.34 10.67 -9.39
N GLU A 192 -29.02 9.70 -8.53
CA GLU A 192 -28.59 9.96 -7.15
C GLU A 192 -27.28 10.76 -7.10
N ILE A 193 -26.30 10.42 -7.94
CA ILE A 193 -25.03 11.16 -8.02
C ILE A 193 -25.27 12.59 -8.55
N ASN A 194 -26.07 12.74 -9.61
CA ASN A 194 -26.42 14.04 -10.17
C ASN A 194 -27.16 14.91 -9.15
N ALA A 195 -28.11 14.35 -8.40
CA ALA A 195 -28.84 15.06 -7.36
C ALA A 195 -27.93 15.48 -6.20
N ALA A 196 -26.98 14.63 -5.80
CA ALA A 196 -26.03 14.94 -4.74
C ALA A 196 -25.04 16.06 -5.13
N THR A 197 -24.55 16.04 -6.37
CA THR A 197 -23.39 16.86 -6.78
C THR A 197 -23.74 18.08 -7.63
N GLY A 198 -24.94 18.12 -8.21
CA GLY A 198 -25.42 19.24 -9.01
C GLY A 198 -24.48 19.61 -10.15
N GLU A 199 -24.03 20.86 -10.15
CA GLU A 199 -23.17 21.45 -11.19
C GLU A 199 -21.66 21.27 -10.93
N VAL A 200 -21.28 20.62 -9.83
CA VAL A 200 -19.88 20.32 -9.51
C VAL A 200 -19.49 18.99 -10.16
N PRO A 201 -18.47 18.92 -11.03
CA PRO A 201 -18.05 17.67 -11.65
C PRO A 201 -17.73 16.58 -10.62
N CYS A 202 -18.23 15.37 -10.88
CA CYS A 202 -18.06 14.23 -9.99
C CYS A 202 -17.65 12.97 -10.75
N PHE A 203 -16.71 12.22 -10.15
CA PHE A 203 -16.22 10.93 -10.62
C PHE A 203 -16.27 9.91 -9.48
N VAL A 204 -17.08 8.85 -9.63
CA VAL A 204 -17.16 7.74 -8.68
C VAL A 204 -16.76 6.46 -9.38
N MET A 205 -15.66 5.84 -8.97
CA MET A 205 -15.17 4.59 -9.54
C MET A 205 -15.37 3.45 -8.55
N ASN A 206 -16.14 2.43 -8.97
CA ASN A 206 -16.29 1.19 -8.23
C ASN A 206 -15.25 0.18 -8.70
N LEU A 207 -14.20 0.08 -7.89
CA LEU A 207 -13.06 -0.81 -8.09
C LEU A 207 -12.55 -0.74 -9.53
N TYR A 208 -12.38 -1.89 -10.16
CA TYR A 208 -11.93 -2.04 -11.54
C TYR A 208 -13.06 -2.40 -12.51
N ASP A 209 -14.31 -2.22 -12.08
CA ASP A 209 -15.49 -2.58 -12.87
C ASP A 209 -16.08 -1.42 -13.66
N ARG A 210 -16.33 -0.27 -13.01
CA ARG A 210 -17.02 0.86 -13.66
C ARG A 210 -16.73 2.20 -13.01
N ALA A 211 -16.98 3.26 -13.77
CA ALA A 211 -17.01 4.64 -13.28
C ALA A 211 -18.31 5.34 -13.63
N PHE A 212 -18.78 6.18 -12.71
CA PHE A 212 -19.93 7.06 -12.85
C PHE A 212 -19.44 8.49 -12.91
N LEU A 213 -19.91 9.22 -13.92
CA LEU A 213 -19.65 10.63 -14.13
C LEU A 213 -20.97 11.37 -14.12
N ASN A 214 -21.04 12.46 -13.34
CA ASN A 214 -22.24 13.29 -13.36
C ASN A 214 -22.31 14.14 -14.64
N ARG A 215 -23.46 14.78 -14.89
CA ARG A 215 -23.67 15.63 -16.07
C ARG A 215 -22.69 16.80 -16.15
N ALA A 216 -22.26 17.35 -15.02
CA ALA A 216 -21.25 18.41 -14.98
C ALA A 216 -19.88 17.93 -15.51
N ALA A 217 -19.45 16.73 -15.11
CA ALA A 217 -18.23 16.12 -15.62
C ALA A 217 -18.30 15.87 -17.13
N LEU A 218 -19.43 15.39 -17.65
CA LEU A 218 -19.63 15.21 -19.10
C LEU A 218 -19.48 16.52 -19.88
N ARG A 219 -20.03 17.62 -19.36
CA ARG A 219 -19.87 18.96 -19.97
C ARG A 219 -18.42 19.42 -19.98
N VAL A 220 -17.70 19.25 -18.87
CA VAL A 220 -16.27 19.61 -18.77
C VAL A 220 -15.41 18.80 -19.74
N LEU A 221 -15.76 17.52 -19.93
CA LEU A 221 -15.07 16.65 -20.89
C LEU A 221 -15.48 16.90 -22.36
N GLY A 222 -16.52 17.70 -22.59
CA GLY A 222 -17.08 17.93 -23.93
C GLY A 222 -17.71 16.69 -24.54
N TRP A 223 -18.16 15.74 -23.72
CA TRP A 223 -18.73 14.48 -24.20
C TRP A 223 -20.15 14.68 -24.73
N ASN A 224 -20.41 14.09 -25.90
CA ASN A 224 -21.64 14.19 -26.67
C ASN A 224 -21.92 12.85 -27.37
N ARG A 225 -22.95 12.79 -28.22
CA ARG A 225 -23.35 11.56 -28.93
C ARG A 225 -22.26 10.94 -29.80
N ASP A 226 -21.33 11.74 -30.30
CA ASP A 226 -20.23 11.31 -31.16
C ASP A 226 -18.99 10.89 -30.36
N THR A 227 -19.06 10.98 -29.02
CA THR A 227 -17.98 10.52 -28.15
C THR A 227 -17.79 9.01 -28.30
N PRO A 228 -16.57 8.55 -28.65
CA PRO A 228 -16.28 7.14 -28.78
C PRO A 228 -16.17 6.48 -27.40
N ASN A 229 -16.25 5.14 -27.40
CA ASN A 229 -15.95 4.37 -26.21
C ASN A 229 -14.49 4.55 -25.77
N PRO A 230 -14.21 4.75 -24.47
CA PRO A 230 -12.85 4.70 -23.96
C PRO A 230 -12.21 3.33 -24.23
N PHE A 231 -10.89 3.29 -24.40
CA PHE A 231 -10.16 2.05 -24.68
C PHE A 231 -10.45 0.97 -23.63
N GLY A 232 -10.91 -0.20 -24.08
CA GLY A 232 -11.25 -1.32 -23.20
C GLY A 232 -12.44 -1.09 -22.28
N SER A 233 -13.31 -0.11 -22.58
CA SER A 233 -14.53 0.17 -21.83
C SER A 233 -15.70 0.48 -22.78
N THR A 234 -16.92 0.45 -22.27
CA THR A 234 -18.13 0.91 -22.98
C THR A 234 -18.68 2.14 -22.27
N LEU A 235 -18.93 3.21 -23.02
CA LEU A 235 -19.67 4.38 -22.56
C LEU A 235 -21.16 4.12 -22.80
N GLU A 236 -21.93 4.05 -21.72
CA GLU A 236 -23.38 3.93 -21.82
C GLU A 236 -23.98 5.19 -22.46
N LYS A 237 -24.89 4.97 -23.41
CA LYS A 237 -25.62 6.01 -24.13
C LYS A 237 -27.12 5.78 -23.95
N ASP A 238 -27.88 6.87 -23.82
CA ASP A 238 -29.33 6.82 -23.75
C ASP A 238 -29.98 6.52 -25.11
N ALA A 239 -31.31 6.44 -25.15
CA ALA A 239 -32.08 6.17 -26.37
C ALA A 239 -31.87 7.21 -27.49
N THR A 240 -31.36 8.40 -27.17
CA THR A 240 -31.05 9.48 -28.12
C THR A 240 -29.56 9.53 -28.50
N GLY A 241 -28.78 8.55 -28.02
CA GLY A 241 -27.35 8.42 -28.26
C GLY A 241 -26.47 9.31 -27.38
N ASN A 242 -27.03 10.05 -26.42
CA ASN A 242 -26.23 10.90 -25.54
C ASN A 242 -25.57 10.08 -24.42
N PRO A 243 -24.30 10.38 -24.05
CA PRO A 243 -23.65 9.73 -22.92
C PRO A 243 -24.44 9.90 -21.62
N THR A 244 -24.70 8.80 -20.90
CA THR A 244 -25.38 8.87 -19.59
C THR A 244 -24.43 9.28 -18.47
N GLY A 245 -23.16 8.94 -18.63
CA GLY A 245 -22.12 9.10 -17.60
C GLY A 245 -21.65 7.79 -16.99
N LEU A 246 -22.24 6.65 -17.34
CA LEU A 246 -21.73 5.34 -16.92
C LEU A 246 -20.69 4.80 -17.91
N VAL A 247 -19.50 4.50 -17.42
CA VAL A 247 -18.42 3.83 -18.17
C VAL A 247 -18.14 2.48 -17.54
N VAL A 248 -18.34 1.39 -18.29
CA VAL A 248 -18.15 0.02 -17.82
C VAL A 248 -16.89 -0.58 -18.45
N ASN A 249 -15.98 -1.09 -17.63
CA ASN A 249 -14.81 -1.82 -18.10
C ASN A 249 -15.24 -3.11 -18.83
N THR A 250 -14.61 -3.40 -19.97
CA THR A 250 -14.86 -4.61 -20.76
C THR A 250 -13.62 -5.48 -20.86
N THR A 251 -12.55 -4.98 -21.46
CA THR A 251 -11.35 -5.76 -21.78
C THR A 251 -10.07 -5.19 -21.18
N SER A 252 -10.06 -3.93 -20.74
CA SER A 252 -8.87 -3.29 -20.18
C SER A 252 -9.21 -2.16 -19.22
N LEU A 253 -8.46 -2.11 -18.11
CA LEU A 253 -8.50 -1.00 -17.15
C LEU A 253 -7.98 0.32 -17.72
N GLY A 254 -7.30 0.28 -18.87
CA GLY A 254 -6.71 1.47 -19.49
C GLY A 254 -7.71 2.61 -19.66
N GLY A 255 -8.96 2.31 -20.04
CA GLY A 255 -10.02 3.32 -20.20
C GLY A 255 -10.39 4.04 -18.91
N LEU A 256 -10.61 3.30 -17.82
CA LEU A 256 -10.93 3.87 -16.51
C LEU A 256 -9.74 4.67 -15.94
N VAL A 257 -8.52 4.16 -16.09
CA VAL A 257 -7.30 4.85 -15.64
C VAL A 257 -7.06 6.13 -16.44
N ALA A 258 -7.23 6.09 -17.77
CA ALA A 258 -7.10 7.27 -18.63
C ALA A 258 -8.17 8.32 -18.32
N LEU A 259 -9.38 7.89 -17.97
CA LEU A 259 -10.45 8.78 -17.54
C LEU A 259 -10.12 9.44 -16.19
N PHE A 260 -9.65 8.67 -15.22
CA PHE A 260 -9.22 9.21 -13.93
C PHE A 260 -8.07 10.22 -14.09
N ALA A 261 -7.15 9.99 -15.03
CA ALA A 261 -6.07 10.91 -15.34
C ALA A 261 -6.54 12.28 -15.89
N ARG A 262 -7.80 12.41 -16.31
CA ARG A 262 -8.43 13.69 -16.69
C ARG A 262 -8.92 14.50 -15.48
N VAL A 263 -9.04 13.88 -14.31
CA VAL A 263 -9.46 14.58 -13.08
C VAL A 263 -8.33 15.53 -12.64
N PRO A 264 -8.64 16.81 -12.32
CA PRO A 264 -7.62 17.79 -11.96
C PRO A 264 -6.84 17.42 -10.70
N LYS A 265 -5.51 17.37 -10.84
CA LYS A 265 -4.54 17.05 -9.79
C LYS A 265 -4.30 18.27 -8.88
N LEU A 266 -3.83 18.03 -7.65
CA LEU A 266 -3.24 19.10 -6.83
C LEU A 266 -1.87 19.52 -7.37
N SER A 267 -1.32 20.60 -6.78
CA SER A 267 0.07 20.98 -6.98
C SER A 267 1.03 19.90 -6.47
N ASP A 268 2.24 19.83 -7.00
CA ASP A 268 3.26 18.85 -6.57
C ASP A 268 3.53 18.92 -5.05
N ALA A 269 3.49 20.12 -4.47
CA ALA A 269 3.68 20.32 -3.03
C ALA A 269 2.53 19.70 -2.22
N ASP A 270 1.28 19.90 -2.65
CA ASP A 270 0.11 19.32 -1.99
C ASP A 270 0.03 17.80 -2.22
N GLN A 271 0.50 17.28 -3.36
CA GLN A 271 0.62 15.83 -3.60
C GLN A 271 1.68 15.19 -2.67
N ALA A 272 2.79 15.88 -2.42
CA ALA A 272 3.78 15.43 -1.45
C ALA A 272 3.21 15.43 -0.02
N LEU A 273 2.47 16.50 0.36
CA LEU A 273 1.74 16.52 1.64
C LEU A 273 0.68 15.42 1.72
N SER A 274 -0.03 15.15 0.62
CA SER A 274 -1.00 14.06 0.54
C SER A 274 -0.36 12.70 0.79
N THR A 275 0.83 12.49 0.24
CA THR A 275 1.60 11.25 0.44
C THR A 275 2.05 11.11 1.90
N GLU A 276 2.48 12.20 2.55
CA GLU A 276 2.81 12.19 3.98
C GLU A 276 1.59 11.83 4.84
N LEU A 277 0.45 12.46 4.58
CA LEU A 277 -0.79 12.19 5.30
C LEU A 277 -1.30 10.75 5.06
N TYR A 278 -1.05 10.19 3.88
CA TYR A 278 -1.38 8.80 3.61
C TYR A 278 -0.53 7.83 4.43
N MET A 279 0.77 8.11 4.62
CA MET A 279 1.60 7.33 5.56
C MET A 279 1.03 7.38 6.97
N ARG A 280 0.58 8.56 7.45
CA ARG A 280 -0.02 8.72 8.78
C ARG A 280 -1.31 7.92 8.95
N GLU A 281 -2.16 7.89 7.92
CA GLU A 281 -3.38 7.06 7.93
C GLU A 281 -3.05 5.57 7.98
N MET A 282 -2.04 5.12 7.24
CA MET A 282 -1.55 3.75 7.35
C MET A 282 -1.00 3.43 8.75
N ASN A 283 -0.24 4.36 9.35
CA ASN A 283 0.25 4.21 10.71
C ASN A 283 -0.88 4.11 11.74
N ARG A 284 -1.99 4.86 11.57
CA ARG A 284 -3.19 4.74 12.42
C ARG A 284 -3.80 3.33 12.39
N LEU A 285 -3.57 2.58 11.31
CA LEU A 285 -4.01 1.20 11.15
C LEU A 285 -2.95 0.17 11.60
N GLY A 286 -1.81 0.61 12.12
CA GLY A 286 -0.73 -0.26 12.61
C GLY A 286 0.27 -0.71 11.53
N LEU A 287 0.20 -0.13 10.33
CA LEU A 287 1.19 -0.39 9.28
C LEU A 287 2.49 0.40 9.55
N THR A 288 3.62 -0.29 9.41
CA THR A 288 4.96 0.29 9.47
C THR A 288 5.72 0.12 8.16
N SER A 289 5.27 -0.77 7.28
CA SER A 289 5.89 -0.99 5.98
C SER A 289 4.88 -1.35 4.90
N VAL A 290 5.23 -1.04 3.65
CA VAL A 290 4.47 -1.40 2.45
C VAL A 290 5.42 -1.77 1.32
N VAL A 291 4.99 -2.72 0.49
CA VAL A 291 5.65 -3.04 -0.77
C VAL A 291 4.87 -2.38 -1.90
N ASP A 292 5.45 -1.33 -2.48
CA ASP A 292 4.86 -0.64 -3.62
C ASP A 292 5.05 -1.45 -4.91
N ALA A 293 3.94 -1.73 -5.58
CA ALA A 293 3.86 -2.55 -6.79
C ALA A 293 4.05 -1.73 -8.09
N GLY A 294 4.29 -0.41 -8.03
CA GLY A 294 4.38 0.46 -9.21
C GLY A 294 3.03 0.63 -9.93
N GLY A 295 3.03 0.93 -11.23
CA GLY A 295 1.81 0.88 -12.04
C GLY A 295 0.96 2.15 -12.07
N GLY A 296 -0.09 2.14 -12.89
CA GLY A 296 -1.11 3.19 -12.91
C GLY A 296 -0.64 4.54 -13.46
N GLY A 297 0.29 4.52 -14.42
CA GLY A 297 0.91 5.69 -15.03
C GLY A 297 2.19 6.18 -14.33
N GLN A 298 2.65 5.48 -13.30
CA GLN A 298 3.84 5.83 -12.52
C GLN A 298 5.14 5.46 -13.28
N ASN A 299 5.75 6.43 -13.98
CA ASN A 299 7.00 6.25 -14.73
C ASN A 299 8.22 6.64 -13.89
N TYR A 300 9.29 5.86 -14.01
CA TYR A 300 10.55 6.11 -13.31
C TYR A 300 11.59 6.77 -14.24
N PRO A 301 12.30 7.81 -13.77
CA PRO A 301 12.24 8.41 -12.43
C PRO A 301 11.18 9.51 -12.24
N GLU A 302 10.53 9.95 -13.32
CA GLU A 302 9.80 11.22 -13.39
C GLU A 302 8.70 11.37 -12.33
N HIS A 303 8.01 10.29 -11.99
CA HIS A 303 6.88 10.34 -11.05
C HIS A 303 7.29 10.01 -9.60
N TYR A 304 8.56 9.69 -9.33
CA TYR A 304 9.05 9.31 -8.00
C TYR A 304 9.62 10.50 -7.20
N GLY A 305 9.68 11.70 -7.78
CA GLY A 305 10.29 12.88 -7.13
C GLY A 305 9.64 13.25 -5.79
N GLY A 306 8.32 13.15 -5.66
CA GLY A 306 7.60 13.46 -4.42
C GLY A 306 8.01 12.55 -3.25
N ILE A 307 8.04 11.23 -3.47
CA ILE A 307 8.43 10.28 -2.42
C ILE A 307 9.93 10.34 -2.13
N GLN A 308 10.77 10.58 -3.15
CA GLN A 308 12.21 10.78 -2.98
C GLN A 308 12.51 12.03 -2.13
N ARG A 309 11.74 13.10 -2.32
CA ARG A 309 11.83 14.32 -1.51
C ARG A 309 11.45 14.06 -0.06
N LEU A 310 10.33 13.37 0.20
CA LEU A 310 9.94 13.02 1.58
C LEU A 310 11.02 12.15 2.26
N ALA A 311 11.65 11.23 1.53
CA ALA A 311 12.75 10.43 2.03
C ALA A 311 14.00 11.25 2.33
N SER A 312 14.41 12.18 1.46
CA SER A 312 15.59 13.03 1.68
C SER A 312 15.38 14.04 2.81
N GLU A 313 14.16 14.55 2.98
CA GLU A 313 13.75 15.44 4.07
C GLU A 313 13.50 14.70 5.40
N ARG A 314 13.68 13.37 5.45
CA ARG A 314 13.42 12.52 6.63
C ARG A 314 11.98 12.64 7.18
N ARG A 315 11.01 12.80 6.28
CA ARG A 315 9.56 12.90 6.59
C ARG A 315 8.80 11.59 6.40
N MET A 316 9.51 10.50 6.14
CA MET A 316 8.92 9.17 5.96
C MET A 316 8.49 8.59 7.30
N THR A 317 7.23 8.16 7.41
CA THR A 317 6.70 7.49 8.61
C THR A 317 6.29 6.05 8.34
N LEU A 318 6.60 5.57 7.14
CA LEU A 318 6.36 4.23 6.65
C LEU A 318 7.59 3.77 5.87
N ARG A 319 7.94 2.49 5.95
CA ARG A 319 9.02 1.88 5.18
C ARG A 319 8.50 1.35 3.85
N ILE A 320 8.96 1.93 2.75
CA ILE A 320 8.49 1.61 1.41
C ILE A 320 9.56 0.83 0.64
N SER A 321 9.23 -0.40 0.28
CA SER A 321 10.00 -1.22 -0.65
C SER A 321 9.30 -1.19 -2.01
N TYR A 322 9.85 -0.49 -3.01
CA TYR A 322 9.17 -0.26 -4.28
C TYR A 322 9.72 -1.09 -5.44
N ASN A 323 8.82 -1.54 -6.31
CA ASN A 323 9.13 -2.21 -7.57
C ASN A 323 8.97 -1.24 -8.74
N LEU A 324 9.70 -1.49 -9.83
CA LEU A 324 9.55 -0.76 -11.09
C LEU A 324 8.67 -1.53 -12.08
N PHE A 325 7.61 -0.87 -12.53
CA PHE A 325 6.62 -1.37 -13.47
C PHE A 325 6.69 -0.55 -14.76
N ALA A 326 7.11 -1.17 -15.87
CA ALA A 326 7.10 -0.54 -17.21
C ALA A 326 5.70 -0.05 -17.63
N GLN A 327 5.54 1.24 -17.93
CA GLN A 327 4.24 1.82 -18.34
C GLN A 327 4.09 1.97 -19.87
N ARG A 328 5.05 1.49 -20.67
CA ARG A 328 5.05 1.61 -22.12
C ARG A 328 4.90 0.24 -22.78
N PRO A 329 3.67 -0.22 -23.07
CA PRO A 329 3.43 -1.49 -23.73
C PRO A 329 4.25 -1.62 -25.02
N GLY A 330 4.97 -2.74 -25.16
CA GLY A 330 5.86 -3.02 -26.30
C GLY A 330 7.28 -2.44 -26.18
N GLN A 331 7.58 -1.64 -25.16
CA GLN A 331 8.91 -1.05 -24.90
C GLN A 331 9.47 -1.43 -23.52
N GLU A 332 8.89 -2.44 -22.86
CA GLU A 332 9.20 -2.79 -21.48
C GLU A 332 10.68 -3.18 -21.29
N ILE A 333 11.26 -3.93 -22.23
CA ILE A 333 12.69 -4.29 -22.18
C ILE A 333 13.60 -3.05 -22.21
N ASP A 334 13.23 -2.02 -22.97
CA ASP A 334 14.03 -0.79 -23.08
C ASP A 334 13.93 0.02 -21.78
N ASP A 335 12.75 0.06 -21.16
CA ASP A 335 12.55 0.63 -19.82
C ASP A 335 13.48 -0.05 -18.80
N TYR A 336 13.46 -1.39 -18.72
CA TYR A 336 14.30 -2.11 -17.77
C TYR A 336 15.80 -2.00 -18.06
N LYS A 337 16.20 -1.95 -19.34
CA LYS A 337 17.60 -1.67 -19.72
C LYS A 337 18.05 -0.29 -19.28
N LEU A 338 17.21 0.72 -19.43
CA LEU A 338 17.49 2.08 -18.97
C LEU A 338 17.53 2.16 -17.44
N TRP A 339 16.56 1.58 -16.75
CA TRP A 339 16.46 1.67 -15.29
C TRP A 339 17.56 0.94 -14.55
N SER A 340 17.98 -0.24 -15.05
CA SER A 340 19.08 -1.00 -14.45
C SER A 340 20.45 -0.36 -14.57
N GLN A 341 20.59 0.70 -15.37
CA GLN A 341 21.77 1.57 -15.39
C GLN A 341 21.71 2.67 -14.31
N LYS A 342 20.51 2.97 -13.79
CA LYS A 342 20.26 4.07 -12.84
C LYS A 342 20.05 3.61 -11.40
N VAL A 343 19.49 2.42 -11.21
CA VAL A 343 19.15 1.88 -9.88
C VAL A 343 19.43 0.38 -9.83
N SER A 344 19.64 -0.17 -8.64
CA SER A 344 19.77 -1.61 -8.41
C SER A 344 18.91 -2.08 -7.23
N PRO A 345 18.45 -3.35 -7.23
CA PRO A 345 17.77 -3.94 -6.08
C PRO A 345 18.60 -3.78 -4.81
N GLY A 346 17.96 -3.28 -3.78
CA GLY A 346 18.59 -2.98 -2.50
C GLY A 346 19.09 -1.54 -2.36
N GLN A 347 19.09 -0.72 -3.42
CA GLN A 347 19.46 0.69 -3.33
C GLN A 347 18.42 1.51 -2.58
N GLY A 348 18.88 2.45 -1.75
CA GLY A 348 18.05 3.30 -0.89
C GLY A 348 18.46 3.19 0.57
N ASN A 349 17.49 3.33 1.47
CA ASN A 349 17.69 3.18 2.92
C ASN A 349 16.50 2.41 3.52
N ASP A 350 16.40 2.39 4.86
CA ASP A 350 15.37 1.61 5.56
C ASP A 350 13.95 2.17 5.45
N HIS A 351 13.78 3.36 4.85
CA HIS A 351 12.49 4.02 4.67
C HIS A 351 12.03 4.05 3.20
N LEU A 352 12.97 4.11 2.25
CA LEU A 352 12.66 4.04 0.82
C LEU A 352 13.73 3.22 0.11
N ARG A 353 13.32 2.09 -0.46
CA ARG A 353 14.23 1.12 -1.06
C ARG A 353 13.67 0.53 -2.35
N MET A 354 14.48 0.51 -3.39
CA MET A 354 14.15 -0.21 -4.63
C MET A 354 14.39 -1.69 -4.43
N VAL A 355 13.39 -2.55 -4.72
CA VAL A 355 13.50 -4.00 -4.47
C VAL A 355 13.40 -4.88 -5.71
N GLY A 356 12.86 -4.41 -6.84
CA GLY A 356 12.76 -5.24 -8.04
C GLY A 356 11.90 -4.68 -9.16
N ALA A 357 11.44 -5.58 -10.02
CA ALA A 357 10.57 -5.30 -11.15
C ALA A 357 9.21 -5.98 -10.97
N GLY A 358 8.15 -5.32 -11.44
CA GLY A 358 6.76 -5.75 -11.32
C GLY A 358 5.91 -4.61 -10.75
N GLU A 359 4.62 -4.79 -10.51
CA GLU A 359 3.81 -6.02 -10.64
C GLU A 359 3.70 -6.58 -12.06
N TYR A 360 3.75 -5.73 -13.11
CA TYR A 360 3.87 -6.21 -14.49
C TYR A 360 5.26 -5.91 -15.02
N ILE A 361 5.95 -6.94 -15.50
CA ILE A 361 7.17 -6.78 -16.29
C ILE A 361 6.90 -6.80 -17.80
N LEU A 362 5.70 -7.22 -18.21
CA LEU A 362 5.23 -7.20 -19.59
C LEU A 362 3.71 -7.06 -19.60
N TRP A 363 3.18 -6.08 -20.33
CA TRP A 363 1.73 -5.84 -20.39
C TRP A 363 0.95 -6.99 -21.03
N ALA A 364 1.57 -7.75 -21.93
CA ALA A 364 0.97 -8.92 -22.55
C ALA A 364 0.85 -10.13 -21.60
N ALA A 365 1.54 -10.13 -20.45
CA ALA A 365 1.60 -11.25 -19.51
C ALA A 365 0.81 -10.97 -18.22
N THR A 366 -0.48 -10.65 -18.37
CA THR A 366 -1.39 -10.35 -17.27
C THR A 366 -2.82 -10.77 -17.63
N ASP A 367 -3.66 -10.96 -16.63
CA ASP A 367 -5.11 -11.10 -16.79
C ASP A 367 -5.86 -9.88 -16.23
N PRO A 368 -7.12 -9.66 -16.67
CA PRO A 368 -7.94 -8.62 -16.09
C PRO A 368 -8.30 -9.01 -14.64
N ALA A 369 -7.86 -8.19 -13.71
CA ALA A 369 -8.36 -8.19 -12.35
C ALA A 369 -9.79 -7.58 -12.33
N ASN A 370 -10.76 -8.24 -12.96
CA ASN A 370 -12.19 -7.95 -12.83
C ASN A 370 -12.95 -9.28 -12.77
N PHE A 371 -13.43 -9.63 -11.58
CA PHE A 371 -14.07 -10.92 -11.32
C PHE A 371 -15.43 -11.08 -11.98
N GLY A 372 -16.06 -10.00 -12.42
CA GLY A 372 -17.35 -10.02 -13.12
C GLY A 372 -17.26 -10.32 -14.62
N LYS A 373 -16.06 -10.54 -15.16
CA LYS A 373 -15.81 -10.65 -16.61
C LYS A 373 -15.05 -11.92 -16.95
N SER A 374 -15.25 -12.42 -18.17
CA SER A 374 -14.47 -13.52 -18.72
C SER A 374 -13.01 -13.11 -18.92
N VAL A 375 -12.09 -14.04 -18.69
CA VAL A 375 -10.66 -13.84 -18.91
C VAL A 375 -10.35 -13.95 -20.40
N ALA A 376 -9.86 -12.87 -21.01
CA ALA A 376 -9.34 -12.91 -22.37
C ALA A 376 -8.02 -13.69 -22.40
N GLN A 377 -7.78 -14.44 -23.47
CA GLN A 377 -6.47 -15.11 -23.65
C GLN A 377 -5.39 -14.06 -23.89
N ALA A 378 -4.27 -14.18 -23.17
CA ALA A 378 -3.09 -13.37 -23.45
C ALA A 378 -2.61 -13.57 -24.90
N PRO A 379 -2.08 -12.53 -25.56
CA PRO A 379 -1.69 -12.62 -26.96
C PRO A 379 -0.52 -13.58 -27.18
N ALA A 380 -0.37 -14.12 -28.39
CA ALA A 380 0.68 -15.09 -28.73
C ALA A 380 2.11 -14.52 -28.64
N ILE A 381 2.25 -13.19 -28.63
CA ILE A 381 3.55 -12.51 -28.47
C ILE A 381 4.05 -12.54 -27.01
N MET A 382 3.18 -12.90 -26.06
CA MET A 382 3.47 -12.89 -24.63
C MET A 382 4.73 -13.70 -24.31
N GLU A 383 4.84 -14.95 -24.75
CA GLU A 383 5.91 -15.85 -24.34
C GLU A 383 7.28 -15.36 -24.81
N SER A 384 7.40 -14.92 -26.07
CA SER A 384 8.68 -14.47 -26.62
C SER A 384 9.15 -13.18 -25.97
N LYS A 385 8.25 -12.20 -25.78
CA LYS A 385 8.57 -10.92 -25.13
C LYS A 385 8.81 -11.08 -23.64
N LEU A 386 8.08 -11.97 -22.97
CA LEU A 386 8.29 -12.24 -21.55
C LEU A 386 9.63 -12.93 -21.34
N THR A 387 10.01 -13.85 -22.23
CA THR A 387 11.33 -14.51 -22.17
C THR A 387 12.44 -13.45 -22.26
N GLU A 388 12.35 -12.51 -23.22
CA GLU A 388 13.32 -11.43 -23.38
C GLU A 388 13.49 -10.60 -22.09
N VAL A 389 12.38 -10.14 -21.49
CA VAL A 389 12.40 -9.31 -20.29
C VAL A 389 12.83 -10.11 -19.05
N ALA A 390 12.28 -11.31 -18.85
CA ALA A 390 12.56 -12.13 -17.68
C ALA A 390 14.02 -12.62 -17.67
N THR A 391 14.57 -13.06 -18.80
CA THR A 391 16.00 -13.43 -18.89
C THR A 391 16.90 -12.24 -18.57
N TYR A 392 16.58 -11.05 -19.08
CA TYR A 392 17.34 -9.83 -18.78
C TYR A 392 17.35 -9.50 -17.28
N LEU A 393 16.18 -9.46 -16.66
CA LEU A 393 16.03 -9.14 -15.24
C LEU A 393 16.67 -10.20 -14.33
N ALA A 394 16.44 -11.48 -14.62
CA ALA A 394 17.07 -12.58 -13.89
C ALA A 394 18.60 -12.52 -14.00
N GLY A 395 19.15 -12.28 -15.20
CA GLY A 395 20.59 -12.11 -15.42
C GLY A 395 21.20 -10.90 -14.69
N LYS A 396 20.38 -9.89 -14.37
CA LYS A 396 20.76 -8.74 -13.54
C LYS A 396 20.55 -8.97 -12.03
N GLY A 397 20.00 -10.10 -11.63
CA GLY A 397 19.66 -10.39 -10.24
C GLY A 397 18.50 -9.55 -9.70
N TRP A 398 17.60 -9.08 -10.58
CA TRP A 398 16.41 -8.31 -10.18
C TRP A 398 15.27 -9.23 -9.77
N PRO A 399 14.74 -9.12 -8.53
CA PRO A 399 13.48 -9.75 -8.15
C PRO A 399 12.36 -9.42 -9.13
N ILE A 400 11.59 -10.44 -9.51
CA ILE A 400 10.50 -10.36 -10.48
C ILE A 400 9.19 -10.62 -9.75
N ARG A 401 8.23 -9.71 -9.89
CA ARG A 401 6.83 -9.92 -9.51
C ARG A 401 5.95 -9.94 -10.74
N MET A 402 4.97 -10.83 -10.74
CA MET A 402 4.05 -11.01 -11.85
C MET A 402 2.61 -11.19 -11.39
N HIS A 403 1.72 -10.42 -11.97
CA HIS A 403 0.28 -10.58 -11.82
C HIS A 403 -0.22 -11.87 -12.48
N ALA A 404 -0.96 -12.67 -11.72
CA ALA A 404 -1.77 -13.75 -12.28
C ALA A 404 -2.93 -14.07 -11.34
N SER A 405 -4.11 -13.50 -11.59
CA SER A 405 -5.31 -13.86 -10.84
C SER A 405 -5.78 -15.26 -11.21
N TYR A 406 -5.56 -15.71 -12.45
CA TYR A 406 -6.09 -16.98 -12.96
C TYR A 406 -5.00 -17.94 -13.46
N ASP A 407 -5.25 -19.24 -13.33
CA ASP A 407 -4.29 -20.28 -13.71
C ASP A 407 -3.91 -20.26 -15.19
N GLY A 408 -4.83 -19.88 -16.08
CA GLY A 408 -4.54 -19.79 -17.52
C GLY A 408 -3.40 -18.83 -17.84
N THR A 409 -3.31 -17.72 -17.11
CA THR A 409 -2.20 -16.76 -17.21
C THR A 409 -0.98 -17.27 -16.46
N ALA A 410 -1.16 -17.75 -15.22
CA ALA A 410 -0.08 -18.25 -14.39
C ALA A 410 0.69 -19.39 -15.07
N ALA A 411 0.00 -20.35 -15.66
CA ALA A 411 0.62 -21.50 -16.34
C ALA A 411 1.53 -21.07 -17.49
N ARG A 412 1.11 -20.08 -18.29
CA ARG A 412 1.90 -19.53 -19.42
C ARG A 412 3.09 -18.70 -18.94
N ILE A 413 2.91 -17.92 -17.88
CA ILE A 413 4.02 -17.23 -17.20
C ILE A 413 5.05 -18.26 -16.72
N LEU A 414 4.60 -19.31 -16.05
CA LEU A 414 5.45 -20.37 -15.53
C LEU A 414 6.17 -21.14 -16.65
N ASP A 415 5.56 -21.32 -17.82
CA ASP A 415 6.24 -21.94 -18.99
C ASP A 415 7.46 -21.12 -19.43
N VAL A 416 7.37 -19.79 -19.32
CA VAL A 416 8.50 -18.89 -19.60
C VAL A 416 9.51 -18.93 -18.46
N LEU A 417 9.07 -18.79 -17.21
CA LEU A 417 9.98 -18.77 -16.06
C LEU A 417 10.76 -20.08 -15.91
N GLU A 418 10.17 -21.23 -16.25
CA GLU A 418 10.89 -22.52 -16.28
C GLU A 418 12.00 -22.56 -17.33
N LYS A 419 11.79 -21.94 -18.50
CA LYS A 419 12.84 -21.81 -19.53
C LYS A 419 13.97 -20.92 -19.01
N VAL A 420 13.62 -19.75 -18.46
CA VAL A 420 14.60 -18.82 -17.87
C VAL A 420 15.37 -19.50 -16.72
N ASN A 421 14.69 -20.26 -15.86
CA ASN A 421 15.29 -20.92 -14.70
C ASN A 421 16.33 -21.99 -15.07
N ARG A 422 16.28 -22.56 -16.28
CA ARG A 422 17.30 -23.48 -16.79
C ARG A 422 18.61 -22.78 -17.14
N GLU A 423 18.55 -21.50 -17.49
CA GLU A 423 19.70 -20.68 -17.87
C GLU A 423 20.20 -19.84 -16.68
N VAL A 424 19.28 -19.23 -15.94
CA VAL A 424 19.54 -18.38 -14.78
C VAL A 424 18.67 -18.83 -13.61
N PRO A 425 19.22 -19.53 -12.60
CA PRO A 425 18.44 -20.05 -11.48
C PRO A 425 17.66 -18.96 -10.71
N LEU A 426 16.34 -19.09 -10.68
CA LEU A 426 15.42 -18.11 -10.07
C LEU A 426 15.28 -18.27 -8.56
N LYS A 427 15.67 -19.41 -7.98
CA LYS A 427 15.48 -19.74 -6.55
C LYS A 427 15.97 -18.67 -5.57
N ASN A 428 17.03 -17.94 -5.93
CA ASN A 428 17.61 -16.90 -5.08
C ASN A 428 17.14 -15.47 -5.44
N LEU A 429 16.32 -15.33 -6.49
CA LEU A 429 15.86 -14.06 -7.02
C LEU A 429 14.72 -13.45 -6.17
N ARG A 430 14.08 -14.25 -5.30
CA ARG A 430 12.87 -13.86 -4.55
C ARG A 430 11.73 -13.43 -5.49
N TRP A 431 11.57 -14.14 -6.59
CA TRP A 431 10.46 -13.89 -7.52
C TRP A 431 9.13 -14.36 -6.92
N ALA A 432 8.02 -13.73 -7.34
CA ALA A 432 6.70 -14.02 -6.83
C ALA A 432 5.59 -13.89 -7.88
N LEU A 433 4.53 -14.68 -7.71
CA LEU A 433 3.24 -14.42 -8.34
C LEU A 433 2.32 -13.66 -7.37
N ASP A 434 1.55 -12.73 -7.93
CA ASP A 434 0.59 -11.89 -7.23
C ASP A 434 -0.86 -12.35 -7.52
N HIS A 435 -1.77 -12.11 -6.57
CA HIS A 435 -3.21 -12.44 -6.61
C HIS A 435 -3.53 -13.93 -6.44
N CYS A 436 -3.36 -14.72 -7.51
CA CYS A 436 -3.45 -16.18 -7.49
C CYS A 436 -4.81 -16.76 -7.01
N GLU A 437 -5.93 -16.07 -7.23
CA GLU A 437 -7.27 -16.56 -6.86
C GLU A 437 -7.61 -17.90 -7.51
N GLY A 438 -7.31 -18.05 -8.80
CA GLY A 438 -7.63 -19.23 -9.58
C GLY A 438 -6.50 -20.24 -9.70
N LEU A 439 -5.41 -20.13 -8.93
CA LEU A 439 -4.18 -20.90 -9.16
C LEU A 439 -4.37 -22.41 -8.96
N SER A 440 -3.95 -23.23 -9.93
CA SER A 440 -4.09 -24.69 -9.85
C SER A 440 -3.03 -25.34 -8.95
N PRO A 441 -3.28 -26.55 -8.41
CA PRO A 441 -2.26 -27.34 -7.71
C PRO A 441 -0.97 -27.55 -8.51
N ARG A 442 -1.10 -27.83 -9.81
CA ARG A 442 0.05 -28.00 -10.71
C ARG A 442 0.88 -26.73 -10.82
N SER A 443 0.25 -25.56 -10.96
CA SER A 443 0.98 -24.29 -11.00
C SER A 443 1.65 -23.98 -9.67
N MET A 444 1.01 -24.29 -8.53
CA MET A 444 1.63 -24.17 -7.20
C MET A 444 2.88 -25.06 -7.04
N GLU A 445 2.84 -26.31 -7.53
CA GLU A 445 4.01 -27.21 -7.53
C GLU A 445 5.17 -26.63 -8.33
N ARG A 446 4.88 -26.02 -9.50
CA ARG A 446 5.90 -25.36 -10.35
C ARG A 446 6.51 -24.15 -9.66
N VAL A 447 5.69 -23.32 -9.00
CA VAL A 447 6.18 -22.20 -8.18
C VAL A 447 7.13 -22.72 -7.09
N ALA A 448 6.73 -23.76 -6.36
CA ALA A 448 7.56 -24.36 -5.30
C ALA A 448 8.88 -24.91 -5.85
N ALA A 449 8.84 -25.65 -6.97
CA ALA A 449 10.01 -26.25 -7.60
C ALA A 449 11.08 -25.22 -8.01
N MET A 450 10.65 -24.01 -8.40
CA MET A 450 11.53 -22.91 -8.79
C MET A 450 11.90 -21.97 -7.62
N GLY A 451 11.50 -22.29 -6.39
CA GLY A 451 11.74 -21.46 -5.21
C GLY A 451 10.99 -20.13 -5.23
N GLY A 452 9.85 -20.09 -5.91
CA GLY A 452 8.98 -18.92 -5.99
C GLY A 452 8.16 -18.67 -4.73
N ARG A 453 7.58 -17.49 -4.66
CA ARG A 453 6.72 -17.02 -3.57
C ARG A 453 5.35 -16.62 -4.12
N ILE A 454 4.38 -16.46 -3.22
CA ILE A 454 3.06 -15.95 -3.56
C ILE A 454 2.75 -14.74 -2.68
N ALA A 455 2.20 -13.69 -3.26
CA ALA A 455 1.58 -12.59 -2.52
C ALA A 455 0.10 -12.52 -2.88
N ILE A 456 -0.78 -12.74 -1.91
CA ILE A 456 -2.24 -12.69 -2.10
C ILE A 456 -2.82 -11.39 -1.58
N GLN A 457 -3.89 -10.91 -2.20
CA GLN A 457 -4.56 -9.67 -1.82
C GLN A 457 -6.01 -9.92 -1.45
N ASN A 458 -6.58 -9.10 -0.58
CA ASN A 458 -7.90 -9.33 0.02
C ASN A 458 -9.08 -8.94 -0.89
N ARG A 459 -8.91 -8.97 -2.21
CA ARG A 459 -9.96 -8.55 -3.13
C ARG A 459 -11.24 -9.36 -2.99
N MET A 460 -11.13 -10.65 -2.72
CA MET A 460 -12.27 -11.52 -2.42
C MET A 460 -13.09 -11.05 -1.22
N SER A 461 -12.54 -10.20 -0.34
CA SER A 461 -13.32 -9.58 0.73
C SER A 461 -14.27 -8.47 0.25
N LEU A 462 -14.05 -7.87 -0.92
CA LEU A 462 -14.93 -6.85 -1.52
C LEU A 462 -15.78 -7.38 -2.67
N ASP A 463 -15.16 -8.17 -3.56
CA ASP A 463 -15.73 -8.65 -4.83
C ASP A 463 -16.12 -10.14 -4.77
N GLY A 464 -16.03 -10.79 -3.61
CA GLY A 464 -16.29 -12.23 -3.50
C GLY A 464 -17.69 -12.64 -3.96
N GLU A 465 -18.72 -11.83 -3.72
CA GLU A 465 -20.07 -12.06 -4.23
C GLU A 465 -20.12 -12.03 -5.76
N VAL A 466 -19.40 -11.10 -6.40
CA VAL A 466 -19.31 -11.00 -7.86
C VAL A 466 -18.58 -12.21 -8.41
N TYR A 467 -17.46 -12.59 -7.79
CA TYR A 467 -16.72 -13.79 -8.17
C TYR A 467 -17.59 -15.05 -8.09
N ALA A 468 -18.34 -15.22 -7.00
CA ALA A 468 -19.21 -16.38 -6.82
C ALA A 468 -20.37 -16.40 -7.82
N GLN A 469 -20.88 -15.24 -8.26
CA GLN A 469 -21.90 -15.16 -9.31
C GLN A 469 -21.34 -15.56 -10.68
N THR A 470 -20.12 -15.13 -11.00
CA THR A 470 -19.51 -15.36 -12.31
C THR A 470 -18.91 -16.77 -12.44
N TRP A 471 -18.23 -17.25 -11.40
CA TRP A 471 -17.43 -18.49 -11.44
C TRP A 471 -18.02 -19.63 -10.59
N GLY A 472 -19.08 -19.35 -9.84
CA GLY A 472 -19.71 -20.32 -8.93
C GLY A 472 -19.08 -20.35 -7.54
N ARG A 473 -19.87 -20.77 -6.56
CA ARG A 473 -19.46 -20.86 -5.15
C ARG A 473 -18.33 -21.85 -4.91
N GLU A 474 -18.26 -22.93 -5.69
CA GLU A 474 -17.19 -23.93 -5.56
C GLU A 474 -15.82 -23.34 -5.91
N ALA A 475 -15.74 -22.60 -7.03
CA ALA A 475 -14.52 -21.87 -7.40
C ALA A 475 -14.19 -20.79 -6.35
N ALA A 476 -15.19 -20.04 -5.88
CA ALA A 476 -15.00 -19.01 -4.86
C ALA A 476 -14.45 -19.56 -3.53
N ALA A 477 -14.77 -20.81 -3.20
CA ALA A 477 -14.33 -21.43 -1.95
C ALA A 477 -12.82 -21.66 -1.88
N ASP A 478 -12.17 -21.75 -3.04
CA ASP A 478 -10.72 -21.90 -3.22
C ASP A 478 -10.06 -20.66 -3.84
N ALA A 479 -10.69 -19.48 -3.77
CA ALA A 479 -10.13 -18.23 -4.28
C ALA A 479 -9.62 -17.31 -3.15
N PRO A 480 -8.29 -17.18 -2.94
CA PRO A 480 -7.21 -18.07 -3.41
C PRO A 480 -7.13 -19.37 -2.57
N PRO A 481 -6.42 -20.41 -3.07
CA PRO A 481 -6.36 -21.72 -2.42
C PRO A 481 -5.30 -21.75 -1.30
N ILE A 482 -5.44 -20.85 -0.31
CA ILE A 482 -4.47 -20.60 0.78
C ILE A 482 -4.08 -21.89 1.53
N GLY A 483 -5.06 -22.75 1.79
CA GLY A 483 -4.84 -24.02 2.49
C GLY A 483 -3.86 -24.93 1.76
N ARG A 484 -3.99 -25.01 0.43
CA ARG A 484 -3.09 -25.80 -0.42
C ARG A 484 -1.70 -25.18 -0.50
N MET A 485 -1.63 -23.85 -0.70
CA MET A 485 -0.35 -23.13 -0.71
C MET A 485 0.46 -23.43 0.56
N ARG A 486 -0.20 -23.35 1.72
CA ARG A 486 0.43 -23.62 3.02
C ARG A 486 0.81 -25.08 3.21
N ALA A 487 -0.05 -26.02 2.79
CA ALA A 487 0.25 -27.46 2.87
C ALA A 487 1.49 -27.84 2.04
N MET A 488 1.76 -27.11 0.94
CA MET A 488 2.95 -27.28 0.11
C MET A 488 4.19 -26.57 0.67
N GLY A 489 4.07 -25.80 1.75
CA GLY A 489 5.17 -25.01 2.31
C GLY A 489 5.57 -23.80 1.46
N LEU A 490 4.68 -23.33 0.57
CA LEU A 490 4.93 -22.10 -0.20
C LEU A 490 4.97 -20.89 0.74
N PRO A 491 5.96 -19.98 0.57
CA PRO A 491 5.94 -18.68 1.25
C PRO A 491 4.78 -17.84 0.71
N VAL A 492 3.83 -17.48 1.58
CA VAL A 492 2.66 -16.67 1.23
C VAL A 492 2.62 -15.41 2.07
N ALA A 493 2.83 -14.26 1.43
CA ALA A 493 2.60 -12.95 2.02
C ALA A 493 1.20 -12.44 1.69
N CYS A 494 0.64 -11.55 2.50
CA CYS A 494 -0.66 -10.94 2.24
C CYS A 494 -0.56 -9.41 2.10
N GLY A 495 -1.40 -8.83 1.26
CA GLY A 495 -1.46 -7.39 1.04
C GLY A 495 -2.87 -6.91 0.69
N THR A 496 -3.01 -5.65 0.34
CA THR A 496 -4.32 -5.08 -0.02
C THR A 496 -4.56 -5.00 -1.52
N ASP A 497 -3.57 -4.62 -2.33
CA ASP A 497 -3.77 -4.02 -3.67
C ASP A 497 -4.48 -2.65 -3.63
N SER A 498 -4.26 -1.92 -2.55
CA SER A 498 -4.85 -0.59 -2.36
C SER A 498 -4.32 0.46 -3.34
N SER A 499 -5.02 1.57 -3.57
CA SER A 499 -6.29 2.00 -2.95
C SER A 499 -7.51 1.90 -3.87
N ARG A 500 -7.31 1.48 -5.12
CA ARG A 500 -8.36 1.41 -6.15
C ARG A 500 -9.08 0.06 -6.16
N VAL A 501 -8.34 -1.04 -6.02
CA VAL A 501 -8.88 -2.40 -6.15
C VAL A 501 -9.56 -2.85 -4.88
N THR A 502 -9.04 -2.40 -3.74
CA THR A 502 -9.50 -2.76 -2.41
C THR A 502 -9.31 -1.59 -1.46
N SER A 503 -9.80 -1.78 -0.23
CA SER A 503 -9.49 -0.87 0.88
C SER A 503 -8.04 -1.04 1.32
N TYR A 504 -7.37 0.06 1.67
CA TYR A 504 -6.04 0.03 2.29
C TYR A 504 -6.04 -0.47 3.74
N ASN A 505 -7.22 -0.74 4.33
CA ASN A 505 -7.31 -1.18 5.71
C ASN A 505 -6.89 -2.67 5.86
N PRO A 506 -5.75 -2.97 6.54
CA PRO A 506 -5.24 -4.34 6.66
C PRO A 506 -6.15 -5.22 7.51
N TRP A 507 -6.94 -4.63 8.42
CA TRP A 507 -7.83 -5.38 9.30
C TRP A 507 -9.02 -5.96 8.56
N VAL A 508 -9.40 -5.40 7.41
CA VAL A 508 -10.36 -6.02 6.48
C VAL A 508 -9.78 -7.32 5.90
N SER A 509 -8.49 -7.33 5.55
CA SER A 509 -7.80 -8.52 5.08
C SER A 509 -7.65 -9.57 6.18
N LEU A 510 -7.19 -9.18 7.37
CA LEU A 510 -7.05 -10.09 8.51
C LEU A 510 -8.39 -10.72 8.91
N HIS A 511 -9.48 -9.94 8.89
CA HIS A 511 -10.84 -10.47 9.08
C HIS A 511 -11.19 -11.51 8.01
N TRP A 512 -10.94 -11.22 6.74
CA TRP A 512 -11.22 -12.14 5.63
C TRP A 512 -10.41 -13.45 5.75
N LEU A 513 -9.12 -13.37 6.06
CA LEU A 513 -8.24 -14.53 6.26
C LEU A 513 -8.73 -15.45 7.40
N VAL A 514 -9.24 -14.88 8.49
CA VAL A 514 -9.68 -15.64 9.66
C VAL A 514 -11.10 -16.21 9.46
N THR A 515 -12.01 -15.45 8.84
CA THR A 515 -13.44 -15.79 8.79
C THR A 515 -13.91 -16.39 7.47
N GLY A 516 -13.20 -16.08 6.37
CA GLY A 516 -13.65 -16.33 5.00
C GLY A 516 -14.82 -15.45 4.56
N LYS A 517 -15.14 -14.39 5.31
CA LYS A 517 -16.28 -13.51 5.05
C LYS A 517 -15.88 -12.27 4.24
N THR A 518 -16.74 -11.89 3.31
CA THR A 518 -16.69 -10.60 2.61
C THR A 518 -17.15 -9.46 3.52
N LEU A 519 -17.02 -8.22 3.06
CA LEU A 519 -17.62 -7.04 3.69
C LEU A 519 -19.15 -7.10 3.70
N GLY A 520 -19.75 -7.90 2.82
CA GLY A 520 -21.17 -8.21 2.79
C GLY A 520 -21.61 -9.28 3.79
N ASP A 521 -20.69 -9.79 4.60
CA ASP A 521 -20.83 -10.92 5.54
C ASP A 521 -21.09 -12.27 4.85
N THR A 522 -20.85 -12.36 3.54
CA THR A 522 -20.93 -13.62 2.80
C THR A 522 -19.70 -14.47 3.09
N ARG A 523 -19.89 -15.64 3.71
CA ARG A 523 -18.80 -16.62 3.85
C ARG A 523 -18.60 -17.39 2.55
N LEU A 524 -17.41 -17.30 1.98
CA LEU A 524 -17.07 -17.92 0.69
C LEU A 524 -16.01 -19.01 0.83
N ASN A 525 -14.90 -18.72 1.53
CA ASN A 525 -13.76 -19.61 1.60
C ASN A 525 -14.11 -20.93 2.32
N ALA A 526 -13.61 -22.04 1.78
CA ALA A 526 -13.65 -23.33 2.46
C ALA A 526 -12.81 -23.30 3.76
N GLU A 527 -13.18 -24.12 4.75
CA GLU A 527 -12.48 -24.21 6.05
C GLU A 527 -10.97 -24.37 5.92
N ARG A 528 -10.51 -25.17 4.94
CA ARG A 528 -9.07 -25.39 4.67
C ARG A 528 -8.30 -24.11 4.33
N ASN A 529 -8.98 -23.09 3.82
CA ASN A 529 -8.38 -21.82 3.40
C ASN A 529 -8.41 -20.77 4.51
N LEU A 530 -9.08 -21.06 5.63
CA LEU A 530 -9.05 -20.19 6.80
C LEU A 530 -7.74 -20.39 7.56
N VAL A 531 -7.23 -19.31 8.13
CA VAL A 531 -5.99 -19.32 8.90
C VAL A 531 -6.21 -18.84 10.33
N SER A 532 -5.43 -19.37 11.26
CA SER A 532 -5.45 -18.85 12.63
C SER A 532 -4.96 -17.40 12.66
N ARG A 533 -5.27 -16.69 13.74
CA ARG A 533 -4.85 -15.31 13.95
C ARG A 533 -3.33 -15.16 13.93
N GLU A 534 -2.60 -16.11 14.52
CA GLU A 534 -1.13 -16.15 14.48
C GLU A 534 -0.61 -16.28 13.05
N VAL A 535 -1.21 -17.17 12.25
CA VAL A 535 -0.82 -17.35 10.85
C VAL A 535 -1.15 -16.11 10.03
N ALA A 536 -2.33 -15.51 10.22
CA ALA A 536 -2.73 -14.27 9.57
C ALA A 536 -1.76 -13.12 9.89
N LEU A 537 -1.39 -12.96 11.16
CA LEU A 537 -0.42 -11.95 11.58
C LEU A 537 0.97 -12.22 10.97
N ARG A 538 1.40 -13.49 10.91
CA ARG A 538 2.66 -13.88 10.27
C ARG A 538 2.69 -13.51 8.77
N MET A 539 1.60 -13.78 8.06
CA MET A 539 1.45 -13.43 6.63
C MET A 539 1.53 -11.91 6.39
N TRP A 540 1.09 -11.11 7.37
CA TRP A 540 1.11 -9.64 7.37
C TRP A 540 2.36 -9.03 8.02
N THR A 541 3.34 -9.83 8.41
CA THR A 541 4.57 -9.35 9.08
C THR A 541 5.80 -10.03 8.50
N LEU A 542 6.19 -11.19 9.04
CA LEU A 542 7.36 -11.94 8.62
C LEU A 542 7.36 -12.30 7.13
N GLU A 543 6.23 -12.79 6.59
CA GLU A 543 6.20 -13.21 5.18
C GLU A 543 6.27 -12.01 4.23
N GLY A 544 5.68 -10.87 4.62
CA GLY A 544 5.83 -9.60 3.91
C GLY A 544 7.28 -9.08 3.91
N ALA A 545 7.98 -9.19 5.04
CA ALA A 545 9.41 -8.86 5.12
C ALA A 545 10.28 -9.84 4.31
N ALA A 546 9.96 -11.13 4.33
CA ALA A 546 10.70 -12.15 3.59
C ALA A 546 10.54 -12.00 2.07
N LEU A 547 9.40 -11.49 1.60
CA LEU A 547 9.15 -11.19 0.19
C LEU A 547 10.17 -10.18 -0.38
N THR A 548 10.61 -9.22 0.44
CA THR A 548 11.59 -8.21 0.06
C THR A 548 13.01 -8.50 0.55
N GLY A 549 13.22 -9.62 1.25
CA GLY A 549 14.53 -10.00 1.81
C GLY A 549 14.94 -9.18 3.05
N GLU A 550 13.95 -8.69 3.80
CA GLU A 550 14.14 -7.82 4.97
C GLU A 550 13.74 -8.50 6.29
N ASP A 551 13.44 -9.80 6.29
CA ASP A 551 12.97 -10.58 7.43
C ASP A 551 14.01 -10.71 8.55
N ALA A 552 15.31 -10.58 8.25
CA ALA A 552 16.35 -10.46 9.25
C ALA A 552 16.31 -9.13 10.03
N ARG A 553 15.65 -8.10 9.49
CA ARG A 553 15.68 -6.73 10.01
C ARG A 553 14.34 -6.27 10.59
N LYS A 554 13.22 -6.71 10.04
CA LYS A 554 11.86 -6.33 10.47
C LYS A 554 10.89 -7.52 10.42
N GLY A 555 9.63 -7.26 10.80
CA GLY A 555 8.56 -8.25 10.77
C GLY A 555 8.40 -9.10 12.03
N SER A 556 9.24 -8.90 13.05
CA SER A 556 9.04 -9.49 14.38
C SER A 556 9.65 -8.59 15.47
N ILE A 557 9.12 -8.71 16.69
CA ILE A 557 9.65 -8.07 17.90
C ILE A 557 10.70 -8.99 18.49
N ALA A 558 11.95 -8.80 18.09
CA ALA A 558 13.10 -9.62 18.53
C ALA A 558 14.35 -8.75 18.68
N PRO A 559 15.24 -9.05 19.63
CA PRO A 559 16.48 -8.29 19.81
C PRO A 559 17.29 -8.15 18.50
N GLY A 560 17.77 -6.93 18.23
CA GLY A 560 18.53 -6.57 17.03
C GLY A 560 17.69 -6.27 15.78
N LYS A 561 16.36 -6.48 15.83
CA LYS A 561 15.46 -6.04 14.75
C LYS A 561 14.97 -4.61 14.98
N LEU A 562 14.58 -3.96 13.89
CA LEU A 562 14.02 -2.62 13.89
C LEU A 562 12.77 -2.56 14.78
N ALA A 563 12.71 -1.52 15.62
CA ALA A 563 11.65 -1.28 16.59
C ALA A 563 10.37 -0.76 15.93
N ASP A 564 9.77 -1.61 15.11
CA ASP A 564 8.53 -1.39 14.37
C ASP A 564 7.39 -2.18 15.02
N PHE A 565 6.43 -1.51 15.66
CA PHE A 565 5.32 -2.17 16.35
C PHE A 565 4.07 -1.30 16.42
N ALA A 566 2.94 -1.92 16.72
CA ALA A 566 1.68 -1.26 16.98
C ALA A 566 1.05 -1.74 18.30
N VAL A 567 0.54 -0.80 19.10
CA VAL A 567 -0.35 -1.07 20.23
C VAL A 567 -1.78 -0.97 19.70
N LEU A 568 -2.56 -2.03 19.84
CA LEU A 568 -3.88 -2.14 19.21
C LEU A 568 -5.00 -1.59 20.09
N SER A 569 -6.08 -1.14 19.45
CA SER A 569 -7.32 -0.69 20.11
C SER A 569 -8.02 -1.83 20.86
N ASP A 570 -7.92 -3.04 20.34
CA ASP A 570 -8.52 -4.25 20.87
C ASP A 570 -7.51 -5.40 20.80
N ASP A 571 -7.69 -6.42 21.65
CA ASP A 571 -6.85 -7.61 21.61
C ASP A 571 -7.20 -8.47 20.39
N PHE A 572 -6.36 -8.42 19.35
CA PHE A 572 -6.55 -9.18 18.12
C PHE A 572 -6.73 -10.68 18.38
N PHE A 573 -6.15 -11.26 19.44
CA PHE A 573 -6.26 -12.69 19.74
C PHE A 573 -7.49 -13.07 20.58
N ALA A 574 -8.18 -12.09 21.17
CA ALA A 574 -9.34 -12.34 22.05
C ALA A 574 -10.66 -11.73 21.54
N ILE A 575 -10.61 -10.71 20.68
CA ILE A 575 -11.82 -10.07 20.16
C ILE A 575 -12.68 -11.05 19.35
N LYS A 576 -13.99 -10.81 19.23
CA LYS A 576 -14.86 -11.55 18.31
C LYS A 576 -14.38 -11.39 16.87
N GLU A 577 -14.47 -12.44 16.06
CA GLU A 577 -13.89 -12.47 14.72
C GLU A 577 -14.44 -11.39 13.79
N ASP A 578 -15.76 -11.18 13.78
CA ASP A 578 -16.38 -10.15 12.94
C ASP A 578 -15.96 -8.73 13.31
N ALA A 579 -15.46 -8.54 14.53
CA ALA A 579 -14.97 -7.26 15.03
C ALA A 579 -13.50 -7.00 14.70
N ILE A 580 -12.77 -7.98 14.12
CA ILE A 580 -11.37 -7.83 13.68
C ILE A 580 -11.24 -6.66 12.69
N LYS A 581 -12.20 -6.50 11.76
CA LYS A 581 -12.17 -5.45 10.71
C LYS A 581 -12.26 -4.02 11.24
N ASP A 582 -12.58 -3.84 12.52
CA ASP A 582 -12.69 -2.53 13.18
C ASP A 582 -11.44 -2.15 14.00
N ILE A 583 -10.47 -3.05 14.13
CA ILE A 583 -9.24 -2.78 14.90
C ILE A 583 -8.49 -1.59 14.28
N THR A 584 -7.92 -0.75 15.13
CA THR A 584 -6.92 0.25 14.76
C THR A 584 -5.74 0.21 15.72
N ALA A 585 -4.70 0.99 15.44
CA ALA A 585 -3.63 1.22 16.40
C ALA A 585 -3.96 2.45 17.26
N VAL A 586 -3.67 2.37 18.56
CA VAL A 586 -3.68 3.52 19.48
C VAL A 586 -2.28 4.10 19.67
N LEU A 587 -1.25 3.35 19.28
CA LEU A 587 0.14 3.80 19.15
C LEU A 587 0.79 3.00 18.01
N THR A 588 1.58 3.65 17.16
CA THR A 588 2.44 2.96 16.19
C THR A 588 3.81 3.62 16.20
N MET A 589 4.83 2.77 16.23
CA MET A 589 6.23 3.19 16.21
C MET A 589 6.96 2.57 15.02
N VAL A 590 7.84 3.36 14.40
CA VAL A 590 8.73 2.94 13.31
C VAL A 590 10.15 3.30 13.70
N GLY A 591 11.01 2.31 13.82
CA GLY A 591 12.40 2.50 14.24
C GLY A 591 12.54 3.24 15.56
N GLY A 592 11.69 2.95 16.55
CA GLY A 592 11.74 3.60 17.87
C GLY A 592 11.10 4.99 17.95
N GLU A 593 10.60 5.53 16.82
CA GLU A 593 9.92 6.83 16.77
C GLU A 593 8.40 6.68 16.75
N VAL A 594 7.70 7.51 17.51
CA VAL A 594 6.22 7.52 17.53
C VAL A 594 5.69 8.20 16.29
N VAL A 595 5.06 7.43 15.39
CA VAL A 595 4.50 7.93 14.13
C VAL A 595 2.99 8.09 14.16
N HIS A 596 2.31 7.45 15.11
CA HIS A 596 0.91 7.63 15.41
C HIS A 596 0.66 7.41 16.90
N ALA A 597 -0.19 8.23 17.51
CA ALA A 597 -0.72 7.97 18.84
C ALA A 597 -2.13 8.56 18.96
N SER A 598 -2.99 7.90 19.72
CA SER A 598 -4.37 8.34 19.98
C SER A 598 -4.86 7.79 21.33
N GLY A 599 -6.04 8.25 21.76
CA GLY A 599 -6.65 7.81 23.01
C GLY A 599 -5.71 8.02 24.21
N PRO A 600 -5.41 6.99 25.02
CA PRO A 600 -4.51 7.10 26.18
C PRO A 600 -3.09 7.59 25.84
N PHE A 601 -2.65 7.40 24.60
CA PHE A 601 -1.31 7.78 24.14
C PHE A 601 -1.28 9.13 23.43
N ALA A 602 -2.39 9.89 23.39
CA ALA A 602 -2.52 11.12 22.59
C ALA A 602 -1.44 12.17 22.90
N ALA A 603 -0.94 12.24 24.14
CA ALA A 603 0.16 13.14 24.51
C ALA A 603 1.47 12.86 23.78
N GLN A 604 1.63 11.67 23.20
CA GLN A 604 2.80 11.25 22.41
C GLN A 604 2.58 11.44 20.90
N ALA A 605 1.41 11.92 20.48
CA ALA A 605 1.06 12.03 19.08
C ALA A 605 2.01 13.04 18.38
N PRO A 606 2.58 12.69 17.21
CA PRO A 606 3.34 13.64 16.44
C PRO A 606 2.44 14.75 15.92
N ALA A 607 3.00 15.95 15.73
CA ALA A 607 2.28 17.03 15.06
C ALA A 607 1.90 16.59 13.64
N ILE A 608 0.61 16.73 13.30
CA ILE A 608 0.10 16.44 11.96
C ILE A 608 -0.07 17.76 11.22
N VAL A 609 0.51 17.86 10.03
CA VAL A 609 0.34 19.01 9.15
C VAL A 609 -1.10 19.03 8.65
N LYS A 610 -1.76 20.19 8.76
CA LYS A 610 -3.12 20.36 8.25
C LYS A 610 -3.16 20.11 6.74
N PRO A 611 -4.05 19.24 6.22
CA PRO A 611 -4.24 19.06 4.80
C PRO A 611 -4.66 20.36 4.11
N MET A 612 -3.98 20.70 3.01
CA MET A 612 -4.29 21.87 2.17
C MET A 612 -4.65 21.44 0.76
N PRO A 613 -5.66 22.07 0.12
CA PRO A 613 -6.51 23.16 0.63
C PRO A 613 -7.62 22.73 1.61
N ASP A 614 -8.27 23.70 2.28
CA ASP A 614 -9.30 23.45 3.30
C ASP A 614 -10.54 22.69 2.79
N TRP A 615 -10.85 22.78 1.50
CA TRP A 615 -12.00 22.08 0.92
C TRP A 615 -11.80 20.57 0.75
N LEU A 616 -10.59 20.05 0.98
CA LEU A 616 -10.30 18.63 0.80
C LEU A 616 -11.14 17.73 1.72
N PRO A 617 -11.64 16.57 1.23
CA PRO A 617 -12.52 15.70 2.00
C PRO A 617 -11.88 15.17 3.29
N VAL A 618 -10.56 14.97 3.33
CA VAL A 618 -9.85 14.48 4.52
C VAL A 618 -9.92 15.43 5.71
N ASN A 619 -10.14 16.73 5.49
CA ASN A 619 -10.33 17.71 6.58
C ASN A 619 -11.67 17.53 7.30
N VAL A 620 -12.63 16.83 6.69
CA VAL A 620 -13.98 16.64 7.23
C VAL A 620 -14.24 15.19 7.62
N TYR A 621 -13.88 14.25 6.75
CA TYR A 621 -14.17 12.82 6.95
C TYR A 621 -12.94 11.98 7.28
N GLY A 622 -11.73 12.53 7.19
CA GLY A 622 -10.49 11.76 7.34
C GLY A 622 -10.35 10.68 6.25
N GLY A 623 -9.74 9.55 6.64
CA GLY A 623 -9.54 8.38 5.78
C GLY A 623 -10.65 7.32 5.90
N TYR A 624 -10.33 6.17 6.47
CA TYR A 624 -11.24 5.02 6.56
C TYR A 624 -12.35 5.32 7.56
N GLN A 625 -13.61 5.09 7.17
CA GLN A 625 -14.76 5.44 8.00
C GLN A 625 -15.00 4.38 9.09
N HIS A 626 -15.05 4.82 10.34
CA HIS A 626 -15.27 3.93 11.48
C HIS A 626 -16.71 3.39 11.51
N ARG A 627 -16.88 2.08 11.29
CA ARG A 627 -18.18 1.39 11.35
C ARG A 627 -18.85 1.48 12.72
N ARG A 628 -18.06 1.52 13.80
CA ARG A 628 -18.57 1.63 15.18
C ARG A 628 -19.07 3.02 15.57
N ALA A 629 -18.75 4.07 14.80
CA ALA A 629 -19.13 5.45 15.14
C ALA A 629 -20.62 5.78 14.86
N GLY A 630 -21.41 4.82 14.38
CA GLY A 630 -22.85 4.96 14.11
C GLY A 630 -23.75 5.18 15.34
N SER A 631 -23.22 5.50 16.52
CA SER A 631 -24.03 5.84 17.71
C SER A 631 -23.72 7.20 18.35
N THR A 632 -22.87 8.03 17.75
CA THR A 632 -22.66 9.42 18.23
C THR A 632 -22.90 10.42 17.12
N ALA A 633 -24.15 10.50 16.67
CA ALA A 633 -24.66 11.80 16.24
C ALA A 633 -24.53 12.71 17.46
N SER A 634 -23.52 13.59 17.44
CA SER A 634 -23.36 14.65 18.42
C SER A 634 -24.62 15.51 18.36
N SER A 635 -25.50 15.28 19.33
CA SER A 635 -26.58 16.20 19.68
C SER A 635 -25.95 17.54 19.98
N HIS A 636 -25.85 18.40 18.96
CA HIS A 636 -25.62 19.81 19.16
C HIS A 636 -26.85 20.31 19.91
N GLY A 637 -26.64 20.56 21.20
CA GLY A 637 -27.62 21.12 22.09
C GLY A 637 -28.25 22.36 21.47
N THR A 638 -29.57 22.39 21.55
CA THR A 638 -30.43 23.54 21.38
C THR A 638 -29.82 24.79 22.03
N GLY A 639 -29.37 25.72 21.19
CA GLY A 639 -29.10 27.10 21.57
C GLY A 639 -29.91 28.01 20.66
N CYS A 640 -31.04 28.50 21.15
CA CYS A 640 -31.81 29.57 20.52
C CYS A 640 -30.94 30.81 20.34
N CYS A 641 -30.76 31.26 19.10
CA CYS A 641 -30.76 32.66 18.71
C CYS A 641 -30.95 32.72 17.19
N GLY A 642 -32.08 33.27 16.75
CA GLY A 642 -32.40 33.45 15.35
C GLY A 642 -31.64 34.61 14.72
N SER A 643 -31.13 34.40 13.53
CA SER A 643 -30.97 35.45 12.51
C SER A 643 -30.95 34.78 11.14
N ALA A 644 -31.87 35.21 10.28
CA ALA A 644 -32.14 34.64 8.97
C ALA A 644 -30.90 34.63 8.06
N ALA A 645 -30.52 33.46 7.58
CA ALA A 645 -29.63 33.32 6.43
C ALA A 645 -30.46 33.47 5.15
N THR A 646 -30.48 34.68 4.60
CA THR A 646 -31.00 34.94 3.25
C THR A 646 -30.14 34.21 2.23
N ALA A 647 -30.74 33.29 1.48
CA ALA A 647 -30.13 32.65 0.32
C ALA A 647 -29.80 33.72 -0.76
N PRO A 648 -28.64 33.67 -1.42
CA PRO A 648 -28.38 34.56 -2.54
C PRO A 648 -29.25 34.15 -3.74
N ILE A 649 -30.08 35.09 -4.21
CA ILE A 649 -30.80 35.00 -5.48
C ILE A 649 -29.82 35.39 -6.59
N ILE A 650 -29.62 34.49 -7.56
CA ILE A 650 -28.84 34.74 -8.77
C ILE A 650 -29.76 35.44 -9.78
N ILE A 651 -29.45 36.70 -10.12
CA ILE A 651 -30.00 37.38 -11.29
C ILE A 651 -28.83 37.66 -12.23
N GLY A 652 -28.85 37.03 -13.40
CA GLY A 652 -27.83 37.21 -14.42
C GLY A 652 -28.11 38.44 -15.27
N ASP A 653 -27.09 39.26 -15.48
CA ASP A 653 -26.80 39.79 -16.82
C ASP A 653 -25.34 40.27 -16.94
N ARG A 654 -24.66 39.78 -17.98
CA ARG A 654 -23.44 40.33 -18.61
C ARG A 654 -22.19 40.55 -17.73
N GLY A 655 -21.45 39.45 -17.52
CA GLY A 655 -20.00 39.40 -17.72
C GLY A 655 -19.11 40.42 -16.98
N ALA A 656 -18.97 40.26 -15.66
CA ALA A 656 -17.74 40.56 -14.90
C ALA A 656 -17.88 40.06 -13.46
N TRP A 657 -17.08 39.08 -13.05
CA TRP A 657 -17.04 38.61 -11.67
C TRP A 657 -16.07 39.48 -10.85
N ARG A 658 -16.58 40.20 -9.85
CA ARG A 658 -15.75 40.77 -8.77
C ARG A 658 -16.38 40.45 -7.42
N TYR A 659 -15.61 39.80 -6.55
CA TYR A 659 -15.94 39.69 -5.13
C TYR A 659 -15.79 41.08 -4.49
N ARG A 660 -16.85 41.60 -3.87
CA ARG A 660 -16.77 42.74 -2.93
C ARG A 660 -17.26 42.27 -1.56
N CYS A 661 -16.39 42.35 -0.56
CA CYS A 661 -16.81 42.37 0.84
C CYS A 661 -17.59 43.66 1.09
N GLY A 662 -18.90 43.55 1.34
CA GLY A 662 -19.71 44.65 1.82
C GLY A 662 -19.68 44.70 3.34
N CYS A 663 -18.77 45.48 3.92
CA CYS A 663 -19.01 46.07 5.22
C CYS A 663 -19.88 47.31 5.00
N ALA A 664 -21.11 47.31 5.50
CA ALA A 664 -21.87 48.53 5.71
C ALA A 664 -22.56 48.43 7.07
N ALA A 665 -22.17 49.34 7.96
CA ALA A 665 -22.88 49.64 9.18
C ALA A 665 -24.20 50.35 8.83
N ILE A 666 -25.31 49.89 9.41
CA ILE A 666 -26.11 50.52 10.48
C ILE A 666 -27.13 49.48 10.93
#